data_AF-A0A0N0JLL7-F1
#
_entry.id   AF-A0A0N0JLL7-F1
#
_cell.length_a   1.000
_cell.length_b   1.000
_cell.length_c   1.000
_cell.angle_alpha   90.00
_cell.angle_beta   90.00
_cell.angle_gamma   90.00
#
_symmetry.space_group_name_H-M   'P 1'
#
loop_
_entity.id
_entity.type
_entity.pdbx_description
1 polymer ?
#
loop_
_entity_poly.entity_id
_entity_poly.type
_entity_poly.pdbx_seq_one_letter_code
_entity_poly.pdbx_strand_id
1 'polypeptide(L)'
;MPITAAAIEANGWVLRLTLSASPGNFASYTLDPDGSPRLVLATSHPGFVRSGGQAVAGSLARALVATKPLRRPIDITAPTVKVIDETDLGLGSLQVRLALSEHVYATDTGLTLTAAAGWRTGESAATIAVSNGSTVPAPLPIMRWALPSYEVTAGVFRLSLLVFSHHPQGMEPAAAVRFTATDGSATRSVWVTALATDTSLGDDLRCYTATIDPAGLNAGLLRCDAEVYPWLGAPRTTDPTGTRSMASLRTDGYSVNPEAPFVLGYDPAGTRYGAMWAFVDPVNGTATASAAMVQTTLALARAVAPASRPRDINTARQAGYLANRTLAAANGQAAQTRSLDGMVAVLGPGTHSGHGATAVTTGAAEAEIPFRIIGDPDDANPRANCVIQTTVAQPPSRATRLRYENLSLAVGTNSLVGGTTYVTLDRVTMAGRSGLEGATTAIGTASPPAGQCNFTAIRSRFWRYGVGITSGNPRCGLFRGNEFSATVQALAVLKCRWIGPGEDTSIGSAIRNATIGWGSATLAGQAEDVIVAWNDFRFARARIWVPASLPAATAGTPNPSIRRNVLFGNACERIGGDPSPFWSLGEDTSATMTYNIIEANSFVGDRANTLYSDPLPASVADTDSQRNQALVNRVAGNAFDWWPTKHDDFEDPTTKSLRTAGGVIPATGYRPQMVEAWSVLYGVGAQGNFDAGRTGGGNFAFEWPGRGSTQTTSGVPAYASDASLLGTGIGGGDYRPGATSPLTARVTSGNSDRDFAGQVRRLPGVAGAYVASPAATAPVAARSPQRGGDAAIGLALPLAPFGAAHSHAATATEFGWTTVLAAAPVVQANLAGAATVAWAADLAAASARHGLASPDPALALVFAIVPANSRDRLADTASFVGTDSAAILAAATGVLRFTDLPEPLLLPAGITAAVRTLAIGADRRRLAIALS
;
A
#
# COMPACT_ATOMS: atom_id res chain seq x y z
N MET A 1 6.30 -26.89 -43.40
CA MET A 1 6.93 -25.95 -44.35
C MET A 1 7.76 -24.93 -43.56
N PRO A 2 9.04 -24.72 -43.86
CA PRO A 2 9.92 -24.02 -42.92
C PRO A 2 9.50 -22.56 -42.68
N ILE A 3 9.67 -22.12 -41.43
CA ILE A 3 9.76 -20.69 -41.11
C ILE A 3 11.05 -20.19 -41.78
N THR A 4 10.94 -19.20 -42.67
CA THR A 4 12.07 -18.65 -43.42
C THR A 4 12.62 -17.37 -42.81
N ALA A 5 11.78 -16.63 -42.09
CA ALA A 5 12.20 -15.45 -41.33
C ALA A 5 11.28 -15.21 -40.13
N ALA A 6 11.83 -14.61 -39.08
CA ALA A 6 11.09 -14.16 -37.91
C ALA A 6 11.59 -12.78 -37.47
N ALA A 7 10.68 -11.87 -37.15
CA ALA A 7 11.00 -10.51 -36.72
C ALA A 7 10.01 -10.01 -35.66
N ILE A 8 10.49 -9.22 -34.72
CA ILE A 8 9.66 -8.42 -33.81
C ILE A 8 9.34 -7.09 -34.49
N GLU A 9 8.08 -6.67 -34.43
CA GLU A 9 7.67 -5.38 -34.97
C GLU A 9 7.96 -4.22 -34.01
N ALA A 10 7.87 -2.98 -34.52
CA ALA A 10 8.18 -1.77 -33.75
C ALA A 10 7.40 -1.64 -32.43
N ASN A 11 6.17 -2.14 -32.38
CA ASN A 11 5.34 -2.14 -31.18
C ASN A 11 5.81 -3.11 -30.07
N GLY A 12 6.81 -3.95 -30.36
CA GLY A 12 7.43 -4.86 -29.40
C GLY A 12 6.59 -6.08 -28.98
N TRP A 13 5.30 -6.16 -29.31
CA TRP A 13 4.43 -7.27 -28.89
C TRP A 13 3.92 -8.14 -30.04
N VAL A 14 4.25 -7.79 -31.29
CA VAL A 14 3.91 -8.57 -32.46
C VAL A 14 5.14 -9.30 -33.00
N LEU A 15 5.02 -10.62 -33.11
CA LEU A 15 5.93 -11.50 -33.82
C LEU A 15 5.44 -11.70 -35.24
N ARG A 16 6.23 -11.26 -36.22
CA ARG A 16 6.00 -11.48 -37.64
C ARG A 16 6.81 -12.69 -38.11
N LEU A 17 6.13 -13.66 -38.70
CA LEU A 17 6.74 -14.85 -39.30
C LEU A 17 6.55 -14.84 -40.81
N THR A 18 7.60 -15.18 -41.54
CA THR A 18 7.53 -15.52 -42.96
C THR A 18 7.68 -17.04 -43.12
N LEU A 19 6.77 -17.64 -43.87
CA LEU A 19 6.60 -19.09 -44.00
C LEU A 19 6.56 -19.46 -45.48
N SER A 20 7.04 -20.64 -45.83
CA SER A 20 6.78 -21.21 -47.16
C SER A 20 5.41 -21.93 -47.20
N ALA A 21 4.30 -21.22 -47.00
CA ALA A 21 2.97 -21.82 -46.87
C ALA A 21 1.87 -21.06 -47.65
N SER A 22 0.70 -21.67 -47.79
CA SER A 22 -0.52 -21.01 -48.28
C SER A 22 -1.29 -20.35 -47.12
N PRO A 23 -2.18 -19.37 -47.38
CA PRO A 23 -3.04 -18.79 -46.34
C PRO A 23 -3.86 -19.83 -45.56
N GLY A 24 -4.06 -19.59 -44.26
CA GLY A 24 -4.78 -20.45 -43.33
C GLY A 24 -6.02 -19.79 -42.71
N ASN A 25 -6.50 -20.38 -41.60
CA ASN A 25 -7.58 -19.83 -40.77
C ASN A 25 -7.18 -19.89 -39.29
N PHE A 26 -7.95 -19.25 -38.39
CA PHE A 26 -7.61 -19.20 -36.96
C PHE A 26 -7.40 -20.59 -36.35
N ALA A 27 -8.21 -21.58 -36.74
CA ALA A 27 -8.09 -22.97 -36.26
C ALA A 27 -6.81 -23.67 -36.74
N SER A 28 -6.15 -23.15 -37.77
CA SER A 28 -4.89 -23.70 -38.29
C SER A 28 -3.71 -23.48 -37.33
N TYR A 29 -3.84 -22.57 -36.36
CA TYR A 29 -2.81 -22.19 -35.39
C TYR A 29 -3.16 -22.70 -33.99
N THR A 30 -2.45 -23.71 -33.50
CA THR A 30 -2.73 -24.33 -32.19
C THR A 30 -1.66 -23.93 -31.17
N LEU A 31 -1.58 -22.63 -30.86
CA LEU A 31 -0.46 -22.05 -30.10
C LEU A 31 -0.41 -22.45 -28.60
N ASP A 32 -1.58 -22.72 -28.00
CA ASP A 32 -1.75 -23.18 -26.60
C ASP A 32 -0.85 -22.44 -25.56
N PRO A 33 -0.98 -21.11 -25.41
CA PRO A 33 -0.08 -20.31 -24.58
C PRO A 33 -0.16 -20.62 -23.08
N ASP A 34 -1.26 -21.20 -22.60
CA ASP A 34 -1.47 -21.51 -21.18
C ASP A 34 -1.26 -23.00 -20.83
N GLY A 35 -1.30 -23.90 -21.81
CA GLY A 35 -1.01 -25.32 -21.66
C GLY A 35 0.44 -25.67 -22.02
N SER A 36 0.65 -26.17 -23.23
CA SER A 36 1.97 -26.49 -23.80
C SER A 36 2.31 -25.51 -24.94
N PRO A 37 2.94 -24.35 -24.63
CA PRO A 37 3.22 -23.31 -25.62
C PRO A 37 3.96 -23.86 -26.82
N ARG A 38 3.40 -23.66 -28.02
CA ARG A 38 3.99 -24.16 -29.27
C ARG A 38 4.99 -23.22 -29.92
N LEU A 39 4.97 -21.95 -29.55
CA LEU A 39 5.93 -20.95 -29.99
C LEU A 39 6.46 -20.20 -28.77
N VAL A 40 7.74 -20.39 -28.46
CA VAL A 40 8.43 -19.74 -27.33
C VAL A 40 9.58 -18.91 -27.85
N LEU A 41 9.54 -17.61 -27.58
CA LEU A 41 10.60 -16.67 -27.85
C LEU A 41 11.47 -16.51 -26.61
N ALA A 42 12.69 -17.06 -26.66
CA ALA A 42 13.72 -16.79 -25.66
C ALA A 42 14.41 -15.46 -25.99
N THR A 43 14.64 -14.63 -24.98
CA THR A 43 15.38 -13.37 -25.09
C THR A 43 16.18 -13.10 -23.81
N SER A 44 17.15 -12.21 -23.89
CA SER A 44 17.90 -11.69 -22.76
C SER A 44 17.84 -10.17 -22.73
N HIS A 45 17.60 -9.61 -21.54
CA HIS A 45 17.53 -8.17 -21.35
C HIS A 45 18.58 -7.71 -20.34
N PRO A 46 19.25 -6.55 -20.53
CA PRO A 46 20.08 -5.93 -19.50
C PRO A 46 19.29 -5.57 -18.23
N GLY A 47 19.87 -5.76 -17.06
CA GLY A 47 19.22 -5.44 -15.79
C GLY A 47 20.16 -5.61 -14.62
N PHE A 48 19.62 -6.03 -13.48
CA PHE A 48 20.40 -6.20 -12.26
C PHE A 48 20.09 -7.52 -11.57
N VAL A 49 21.13 -8.11 -10.97
CA VAL A 49 21.04 -9.31 -10.12
C VAL A 49 21.62 -9.00 -8.75
N ARG A 50 21.28 -9.83 -7.76
CA ARG A 50 21.82 -9.68 -6.40
C ARG A 50 23.18 -10.36 -6.29
N SER A 51 24.17 -9.65 -5.77
CA SER A 51 25.47 -10.21 -5.41
C SER A 51 26.04 -9.45 -4.22
N GLY A 52 26.55 -10.15 -3.21
CA GLY A 52 27.18 -9.54 -2.03
C GLY A 52 26.30 -8.56 -1.25
N GLY A 53 24.97 -8.74 -1.25
CA GLY A 53 24.03 -7.82 -0.60
C GLY A 53 23.76 -6.51 -1.38
N GLN A 54 24.14 -6.45 -2.65
CA GLN A 54 23.98 -5.28 -3.52
C GLN A 54 23.38 -5.69 -4.87
N ALA A 55 22.94 -4.71 -5.66
CA ALA A 55 22.62 -4.93 -7.06
C ALA A 55 23.87 -4.77 -7.92
N VAL A 56 24.13 -5.74 -8.80
CA VAL A 56 25.19 -5.69 -9.82
C VAL A 56 24.58 -5.81 -11.21
N ALA A 57 25.19 -5.15 -12.19
CA ALA A 57 24.74 -5.24 -13.57
C ALA A 57 24.76 -6.70 -14.05
N GLY A 58 23.71 -7.11 -14.73
CA GLY A 58 23.56 -8.46 -15.25
C GLY A 58 22.59 -8.51 -16.41
N SER A 59 22.17 -9.72 -16.77
CA SER A 59 21.12 -9.93 -17.75
C SER A 59 20.07 -10.89 -17.20
N LEU A 60 18.81 -10.63 -17.52
CA LEU A 60 17.67 -11.46 -17.20
C LEU A 60 17.21 -12.20 -18.45
N ALA A 61 17.22 -13.53 -18.38
CA ALA A 61 16.59 -14.36 -19.40
C ALA A 61 15.07 -14.28 -19.28
N ARG A 62 14.39 -14.19 -20.43
CA ARG A 62 12.93 -14.14 -20.52
C ARG A 62 12.45 -15.16 -21.55
N ALA A 63 11.27 -15.71 -21.31
CA ALA A 63 10.57 -16.57 -22.25
C ALA A 63 9.17 -16.00 -22.49
N LEU A 64 8.95 -15.50 -23.69
CA LEU A 64 7.67 -14.98 -24.15
C LEU A 64 6.98 -16.05 -25.00
N VAL A 65 5.66 -16.14 -24.96
CA VAL A 65 4.91 -17.13 -25.75
C VAL A 65 4.07 -16.41 -26.81
N ALA A 66 3.94 -16.99 -28.00
CA ALA A 66 2.95 -16.51 -28.96
C ALA A 66 1.55 -16.94 -28.48
N THR A 67 0.61 -16.00 -28.46
CA THR A 67 -0.70 -16.20 -27.83
C THR A 67 -1.77 -16.53 -28.86
N LYS A 68 -1.97 -15.64 -29.83
CA LYS A 68 -2.92 -15.81 -30.94
C LYS A 68 -2.44 -15.13 -32.23
N PRO A 69 -2.88 -15.62 -33.41
CA PRO A 69 -2.79 -14.84 -34.64
C PRO A 69 -3.55 -13.53 -34.52
N LEU A 70 -2.98 -12.45 -35.02
CA LEU A 70 -3.66 -11.15 -35.07
C LEU A 70 -4.78 -11.24 -36.11
N ARG A 71 -5.91 -10.62 -35.78
CA ARG A 71 -6.94 -10.28 -36.75
C ARG A 71 -6.44 -9.17 -37.67
N ARG A 72 -6.77 -9.25 -38.97
CA ARG A 72 -6.61 -8.14 -39.89
C ARG A 72 -7.56 -6.98 -39.50
N PRO A 73 -7.08 -5.72 -39.42
CA PRO A 73 -7.97 -4.57 -39.27
C PRO A 73 -9.05 -4.58 -40.37
N ILE A 74 -10.29 -4.21 -40.06
CA ILE A 74 -11.36 -4.22 -41.07
C ILE A 74 -11.00 -3.28 -42.23
N ASP A 75 -11.13 -3.79 -43.45
CA ASP A 75 -11.14 -2.97 -44.65
C ASP A 75 -12.46 -2.19 -44.72
N ILE A 76 -12.37 -0.86 -44.67
CA ILE A 76 -13.52 0.05 -44.71
C ILE A 76 -14.25 0.04 -46.04
N THR A 77 -13.60 -0.41 -47.12
CA THR A 77 -14.21 -0.43 -48.45
C THR A 77 -14.95 -1.74 -48.71
N ALA A 78 -14.64 -2.79 -47.95
CA ALA A 78 -15.24 -4.11 -48.03
C ALA A 78 -15.22 -4.76 -46.63
N PRO A 79 -16.19 -4.46 -45.75
CA PRO A 79 -16.22 -5.00 -44.40
C PRO A 79 -16.30 -6.53 -44.46
N THR A 80 -15.20 -7.17 -44.07
CA THR A 80 -15.03 -8.63 -44.11
C THR A 80 -15.24 -9.24 -42.73
N VAL A 81 -15.53 -10.55 -42.72
CA VAL A 81 -15.55 -11.40 -41.52
C VAL A 81 -14.20 -11.30 -40.78
N LYS A 82 -14.11 -11.72 -39.51
CA LYS A 82 -12.83 -11.89 -38.81
C LYS A 82 -11.88 -12.77 -39.66
N VAL A 83 -10.87 -12.16 -40.27
CA VAL A 83 -9.80 -12.85 -41.02
C VAL A 83 -8.47 -12.62 -40.31
N ILE A 84 -7.56 -13.59 -40.39
CA ILE A 84 -6.20 -13.44 -39.85
C ILE A 84 -5.44 -12.38 -40.65
N ASP A 85 -4.54 -11.66 -39.97
CA ASP A 85 -3.57 -10.80 -40.61
C ASP A 85 -2.44 -11.61 -41.27
N GLU A 86 -2.79 -12.18 -42.43
CA GLU A 86 -1.94 -13.01 -43.28
C GLU A 86 -1.75 -12.38 -44.67
N THR A 87 -0.52 -12.05 -45.04
CA THR A 87 -0.21 -11.48 -46.36
C THR A 87 0.48 -12.53 -47.22
N ASP A 88 -0.16 -12.93 -48.31
CA ASP A 88 0.48 -13.73 -49.36
C ASP A 88 1.53 -12.86 -50.07
N LEU A 89 2.78 -13.28 -50.02
CA LEU A 89 3.92 -12.61 -50.64
C LEU A 89 4.22 -13.16 -52.05
N GLY A 90 3.39 -14.08 -52.54
CA GLY A 90 3.59 -14.81 -53.80
C GLY A 90 4.62 -15.94 -53.67
N LEU A 91 4.71 -16.76 -54.72
CA LEU A 91 5.68 -17.87 -54.83
C LEU A 91 5.64 -18.86 -53.66
N GLY A 92 4.46 -19.04 -53.04
CA GLY A 92 4.27 -19.92 -51.88
C GLY A 92 4.84 -19.35 -50.58
N SER A 93 5.06 -18.05 -50.48
CA SER A 93 5.52 -17.35 -49.28
C SER A 93 4.36 -16.62 -48.61
N LEU A 94 4.22 -16.78 -47.30
CA LEU A 94 3.18 -16.17 -46.49
C LEU A 94 3.78 -15.46 -45.30
N GLN A 95 3.30 -14.25 -45.03
CA GLN A 95 3.59 -13.53 -43.80
C GLN A 95 2.39 -13.62 -42.84
N VAL A 96 2.63 -14.00 -41.59
CA VAL A 96 1.61 -13.95 -40.51
C VAL A 96 2.09 -13.12 -39.34
N ARG A 97 1.18 -12.41 -38.68
CA ARG A 97 1.42 -11.66 -37.44
C ARG A 97 0.79 -12.37 -36.25
N LEU A 98 1.58 -12.62 -35.22
CA LEU A 98 1.17 -13.30 -33.98
C LEU A 98 1.41 -12.38 -32.79
N ALA A 99 0.49 -12.36 -31.83
CA ALA A 99 0.63 -11.61 -30.59
C ALA A 99 1.55 -12.36 -29.63
N LEU A 100 2.33 -11.63 -28.82
CA LEU A 100 3.18 -12.16 -27.77
C LEU A 100 2.54 -11.94 -26.39
N SER A 101 2.90 -12.78 -25.42
CA SER A 101 2.42 -12.63 -24.03
C SER A 101 2.94 -11.37 -23.33
N GLU A 102 4.06 -10.81 -23.79
CA GLU A 102 4.69 -9.60 -23.24
C GLU A 102 5.33 -8.78 -24.36
N HIS A 103 5.84 -7.59 -24.00
CA HIS A 103 6.63 -6.77 -24.91
C HIS A 103 8.10 -7.22 -24.91
N VAL A 104 8.66 -7.33 -26.10
CA VAL A 104 10.10 -7.29 -26.39
C VAL A 104 10.51 -5.82 -26.46
N TYR A 105 11.59 -5.47 -25.78
CA TYR A 105 12.13 -4.11 -25.72
C TYR A 105 13.21 -3.89 -26.77
N ALA A 106 13.47 -2.63 -27.11
CA ALA A 106 14.52 -2.25 -28.05
C ALA A 106 15.92 -2.74 -27.62
N THR A 107 16.13 -2.92 -26.32
CA THR A 107 17.39 -3.40 -25.72
C THR A 107 17.42 -4.91 -25.45
N ASP A 108 16.38 -5.67 -25.82
CA ASP A 108 16.42 -7.13 -25.80
C ASP A 108 17.40 -7.67 -26.84
N THR A 109 18.15 -8.72 -26.47
CA THR A 109 19.18 -9.35 -27.29
C THR A 109 19.10 -10.88 -27.22
N GLY A 110 19.70 -11.57 -28.19
CA GLY A 110 19.73 -13.04 -28.21
C GLY A 110 18.38 -13.69 -28.54
N LEU A 111 17.52 -13.00 -29.29
CA LEU A 111 16.16 -13.46 -29.57
C LEU A 111 16.17 -14.75 -30.43
N THR A 112 15.64 -15.83 -29.86
CA THR A 112 15.54 -17.14 -30.52
C THR A 112 14.14 -17.68 -30.35
N LEU A 113 13.46 -17.98 -31.46
CA LEU A 113 12.14 -18.60 -31.47
C LEU A 113 12.29 -20.12 -31.58
N THR A 114 11.72 -20.82 -30.61
CA THR A 114 11.53 -22.27 -30.65
C THR A 114 10.09 -22.56 -31.03
N ALA A 115 9.89 -23.23 -32.16
CA ALA A 115 8.61 -23.71 -32.64
C ALA A 115 8.50 -25.22 -32.43
N ALA A 116 7.50 -25.66 -31.67
CA ALA A 116 7.17 -27.06 -31.49
C ALA A 116 6.41 -27.59 -32.72
N ALA A 117 6.53 -28.89 -32.99
CA ALA A 117 5.74 -29.51 -34.04
C ALA A 117 4.23 -29.28 -33.82
N GLY A 118 3.52 -29.02 -34.90
CA GLY A 118 2.09 -28.73 -34.90
C GLY A 118 1.70 -27.33 -34.43
N TRP A 119 2.64 -26.39 -34.21
CA TRP A 119 2.28 -24.99 -33.86
C TRP A 119 1.31 -24.36 -34.87
N ARG A 120 1.46 -24.77 -36.14
CA ARG A 120 0.50 -24.62 -37.21
C ARG A 120 0.26 -26.00 -37.83
N THR A 121 -0.95 -26.24 -38.35
CA THR A 121 -1.34 -27.53 -38.95
C THR A 121 -0.33 -27.95 -40.03
N GLY A 122 0.26 -29.15 -39.86
CA GLY A 122 1.24 -29.71 -40.79
C GLY A 122 2.68 -29.22 -40.61
N GLU A 123 2.94 -28.36 -39.61
CA GLU A 123 4.27 -27.80 -39.40
C GLU A 123 5.17 -28.64 -38.48
N SER A 124 6.45 -28.75 -38.86
CA SER A 124 7.49 -29.42 -38.07
C SER A 124 8.05 -28.49 -37.00
N ALA A 125 8.76 -29.07 -36.03
CA ALA A 125 9.53 -28.28 -35.08
C ALA A 125 10.65 -27.50 -35.80
N ALA A 126 10.98 -26.32 -35.29
CA ALA A 126 12.05 -25.48 -35.81
C ALA A 126 12.62 -24.57 -34.70
N THR A 127 13.88 -24.17 -34.86
CA THR A 127 14.49 -23.10 -34.08
C THR A 127 15.03 -22.06 -35.04
N ILE A 128 14.65 -20.80 -34.85
CA ILE A 128 15.00 -19.71 -35.77
C ILE A 128 15.43 -18.46 -35.00
N ALA A 129 16.46 -17.79 -35.49
CA ALA A 129 16.86 -16.48 -34.98
C ALA A 129 15.78 -15.45 -35.33
N VAL A 130 15.51 -14.52 -34.40
CA VAL A 130 14.51 -13.47 -34.60
C VAL A 130 15.21 -12.12 -34.61
N SER A 131 14.94 -11.30 -35.61
CA SER A 131 15.41 -9.91 -35.61
C SER A 131 14.59 -9.06 -34.65
N ASN A 132 15.27 -8.26 -33.82
CA ASN A 132 14.58 -7.33 -32.92
C ASN A 132 14.32 -6.00 -33.64
N GLY A 133 13.10 -5.80 -34.13
CA GLY A 133 12.65 -4.54 -34.70
C GLY A 133 11.87 -3.66 -33.71
N SER A 134 11.82 -4.02 -32.42
CA SER A 134 11.10 -3.25 -31.39
C SER A 134 11.73 -1.87 -31.18
N THR A 135 10.89 -0.85 -31.06
CA THR A 135 11.31 0.50 -30.64
C THR A 135 10.86 0.84 -29.22
N VAL A 136 10.25 -0.13 -28.53
CA VAL A 136 9.67 0.07 -27.20
C VAL A 136 10.78 0.11 -26.14
N PRO A 137 10.92 1.21 -25.37
CA PRO A 137 11.88 1.25 -24.29
C PRO A 137 11.42 0.39 -23.11
N ALA A 138 12.37 -0.20 -22.39
CA ALA A 138 12.07 -0.91 -21.15
C ALA A 138 11.47 0.05 -20.11
N PRO A 139 10.45 -0.37 -19.34
CA PRO A 139 9.86 0.44 -18.29
C PRO A 139 10.89 0.78 -17.21
N LEU A 140 10.90 2.04 -16.77
CA LEU A 140 11.59 2.43 -15.54
C LEU A 140 10.80 1.96 -14.31
N PRO A 141 11.46 1.65 -13.19
CA PRO A 141 10.78 1.46 -11.90
C PRO A 141 9.92 2.68 -11.54
N ILE A 142 8.76 2.44 -10.95
CA ILE A 142 7.90 3.48 -10.38
C ILE A 142 8.25 3.62 -8.90
N MET A 143 8.49 4.83 -8.41
CA MET A 143 8.91 5.02 -7.01
C MET A 143 8.37 6.30 -6.37
N ARG A 144 8.13 6.24 -5.06
CA ARG A 144 7.71 7.40 -4.23
C ARG A 144 8.18 7.24 -2.79
N TRP A 145 8.57 8.36 -2.16
CA TRP A 145 8.81 8.40 -0.72
C TRP A 145 7.51 8.17 0.05
N ALA A 146 7.58 7.33 1.08
CA ALA A 146 6.42 6.92 1.89
C ALA A 146 6.33 7.62 3.26
N LEU A 147 7.21 8.60 3.50
CA LEU A 147 7.26 9.41 4.71
C LEU A 147 7.17 10.91 4.35
N PRO A 148 6.70 11.78 5.27
CA PRO A 148 6.81 13.22 5.10
C PRO A 148 8.27 13.67 5.22
N SER A 149 8.69 14.60 4.35
CA SER A 149 10.02 15.23 4.43
C SER A 149 10.08 16.33 5.50
N TYR A 150 11.29 16.79 5.81
CA TYR A 150 11.65 17.86 6.76
C TYR A 150 11.33 17.53 8.21
N GLU A 151 11.42 16.25 8.57
CA GLU A 151 11.44 15.81 9.95
C GLU A 151 12.77 16.14 10.61
N VAL A 152 12.76 16.36 11.93
CA VAL A 152 13.98 16.50 12.73
C VAL A 152 14.41 15.15 13.28
N THR A 153 15.69 14.83 13.20
CA THR A 153 16.30 13.68 13.87
C THR A 153 17.53 14.11 14.66
N ALA A 154 17.73 13.49 15.83
CA ALA A 154 18.95 13.64 16.63
C ALA A 154 19.94 12.48 16.44
N GLY A 155 19.58 11.46 15.65
CA GLY A 155 20.42 10.29 15.47
C GLY A 155 19.94 9.42 14.32
N VAL A 156 20.10 8.10 14.49
CA VAL A 156 19.69 7.10 13.52
C VAL A 156 18.26 7.36 13.05
N PHE A 157 18.07 7.40 11.73
CA PHE A 157 16.77 7.69 11.12
C PHE A 157 16.40 6.64 10.07
N ARG A 158 15.10 6.56 9.78
CA ARG A 158 14.55 5.62 8.79
C ARG A 158 14.17 6.34 7.50
N LEU A 159 14.44 5.70 6.39
CA LEU A 159 13.91 6.05 5.07
C LEU A 159 13.01 4.92 4.58
N SER A 160 11.89 5.28 3.95
CA SER A 160 10.91 4.33 3.39
C SER A 160 10.55 4.73 1.97
N LEU A 161 10.75 3.83 1.01
CA LEU A 161 10.51 4.05 -0.41
C LEU A 161 9.61 2.96 -0.98
N LEU A 162 8.51 3.38 -1.62
CA LEU A 162 7.70 2.50 -2.44
C LEU A 162 8.35 2.31 -3.79
N VAL A 163 8.37 1.07 -4.26
CA VAL A 163 8.92 0.69 -5.56
C VAL A 163 7.99 -0.31 -6.21
N PHE A 164 7.70 -0.11 -7.49
CA PHE A 164 6.95 -1.04 -8.33
C PHE A 164 7.66 -1.21 -9.67
N SER A 165 7.52 -2.38 -10.27
CA SER A 165 8.15 -2.77 -11.53
C SER A 165 7.16 -3.55 -12.40
N HIS A 166 7.34 -3.42 -13.71
CA HIS A 166 6.61 -4.23 -14.68
C HIS A 166 7.14 -5.67 -14.72
N HIS A 167 8.37 -5.88 -14.24
CA HIS A 167 9.09 -7.16 -14.26
C HIS A 167 9.58 -7.52 -12.85
N PRO A 168 8.67 -7.75 -11.89
CA PRO A 168 9.07 -8.29 -10.60
C PRO A 168 9.65 -9.70 -10.76
N GLN A 169 10.58 -10.08 -9.88
CA GLN A 169 11.05 -11.46 -9.75
C GLN A 169 10.59 -12.02 -8.41
N GLY A 170 9.95 -13.19 -8.44
CA GLY A 170 9.23 -13.70 -7.26
C GLY A 170 8.17 -12.69 -6.81
N MET A 171 8.25 -12.26 -5.54
CA MET A 171 7.34 -11.26 -4.95
C MET A 171 8.04 -9.93 -4.65
N GLU A 172 9.09 -9.60 -5.40
CA GLU A 172 9.91 -8.41 -5.17
C GLU A 172 10.03 -7.56 -6.44
N PRO A 173 9.77 -6.25 -6.34
CA PRO A 173 9.72 -5.36 -7.51
C PRO A 173 11.11 -5.05 -8.07
N ALA A 174 12.16 -5.03 -7.24
CA ALA A 174 13.51 -4.64 -7.63
C ALA A 174 14.58 -5.55 -7.02
N ALA A 175 15.74 -5.62 -7.67
CA ALA A 175 16.89 -6.38 -7.19
C ALA A 175 17.45 -5.77 -5.91
N ALA A 176 17.60 -4.45 -5.86
CA ALA A 176 17.96 -3.71 -4.65
C ALA A 176 17.59 -2.23 -4.77
N VAL A 177 17.65 -1.54 -3.63
CA VAL A 177 17.64 -0.08 -3.52
C VAL A 177 18.87 0.36 -2.72
N ARG A 178 19.62 1.33 -3.24
CA ARG A 178 20.68 2.02 -2.48
C ARG A 178 20.12 3.33 -1.95
N PHE A 179 20.18 3.53 -0.64
CA PHE A 179 19.85 4.79 0.00
C PHE A 179 21.14 5.52 0.34
N THR A 180 21.18 6.83 0.12
CA THR A 180 22.36 7.67 0.42
C THR A 180 21.92 8.94 1.13
N ALA A 181 22.49 9.23 2.29
CA ALA A 181 22.34 10.51 2.98
C ALA A 181 23.61 11.35 2.84
N THR A 182 23.49 12.65 2.60
CA THR A 182 24.61 13.57 2.48
C THR A 182 24.30 14.94 3.08
N ASP A 183 25.33 15.56 3.66
CA ASP A 183 25.33 16.97 4.08
C ASP A 183 26.01 17.89 3.05
N GLY A 184 26.41 17.35 1.89
CA GLY A 184 27.17 18.03 0.84
C GLY A 184 28.69 17.88 0.94
N SER A 185 29.22 17.41 2.08
CA SER A 185 30.65 17.19 2.32
C SER A 185 31.00 15.71 2.54
N ALA A 186 30.12 14.98 3.20
CA ALA A 186 30.23 13.57 3.53
C ALA A 186 28.95 12.82 3.10
N THR A 187 29.07 11.51 2.91
CA THR A 187 27.96 10.64 2.49
C THR A 187 27.91 9.39 3.36
N ARG A 188 26.69 8.87 3.56
CA ARG A 188 26.43 7.57 4.20
C ARG A 188 25.47 6.81 3.32
N SER A 189 25.82 5.57 2.94
CA SER A 189 24.99 4.76 2.04
C SER A 189 24.68 3.39 2.64
N VAL A 190 23.48 2.90 2.37
CA VAL A 190 22.99 1.59 2.79
C VAL A 190 22.30 0.90 1.61
N TRP A 191 22.60 -0.37 1.40
CA TRP A 191 21.92 -1.22 0.44
C TRP A 191 20.79 -2.00 1.10
N VAL A 192 19.65 -2.06 0.42
CA VAL A 192 18.48 -2.84 0.84
C VAL A 192 18.07 -3.73 -0.33
N THR A 193 18.16 -5.05 -0.14
CA THR A 193 17.84 -6.02 -1.18
C THR A 193 16.42 -6.56 -1.08
N ALA A 194 15.79 -6.51 0.09
CA ALA A 194 14.47 -7.10 0.32
C ALA A 194 13.45 -6.06 0.82
N LEU A 195 12.16 -6.35 0.60
CA LEU A 195 11.08 -5.58 1.22
C LEU A 195 11.08 -5.73 2.74
N ALA A 196 10.65 -4.68 3.43
CA ALA A 196 10.49 -4.60 4.86
C ALA A 196 9.12 -4.00 5.23
N THR A 197 8.67 -4.22 6.46
CA THR A 197 7.43 -3.64 6.97
C THR A 197 7.76 -2.40 7.77
N ASP A 198 7.35 -1.24 7.26
CA ASP A 198 7.50 0.05 7.94
C ASP A 198 6.37 0.27 8.93
N THR A 199 6.70 0.14 10.21
CA THR A 199 5.79 0.33 11.34
C THR A 199 5.81 1.75 11.91
N SER A 200 6.60 2.68 11.34
CA SER A 200 6.80 4.02 11.92
C SER A 200 5.51 4.85 12.06
N LEU A 201 4.50 4.55 11.25
CA LEU A 201 3.19 5.18 11.28
C LEU A 201 2.07 4.23 11.75
N GLY A 202 2.38 3.02 12.21
CA GLY A 202 1.42 2.06 12.76
C GLY A 202 0.47 1.42 11.74
N ASP A 203 0.78 1.48 10.44
CA ASP A 203 -0.04 0.97 9.33
C ASP A 203 0.58 -0.25 8.60
N ASP A 204 1.72 -0.74 9.09
CA ASP A 204 2.46 -1.89 8.56
C ASP A 204 2.67 -1.83 7.04
N LEU A 205 3.07 -0.66 6.51
CA LEU A 205 3.30 -0.49 5.08
C LEU A 205 4.46 -1.37 4.60
N ARG A 206 4.24 -2.15 3.55
CA ARG A 206 5.29 -2.98 2.93
C ARG A 206 6.05 -2.17 1.88
N CYS A 207 7.34 -1.92 2.08
CA CYS A 207 8.17 -1.09 1.19
C CYS A 207 9.67 -1.38 1.37
N TYR A 208 10.56 -0.71 0.62
CA TYR A 208 12.00 -0.75 0.93
C TYR A 208 12.30 0.22 2.05
N THR A 209 12.84 -0.28 3.16
CA THR A 209 13.22 0.56 4.31
C THR A 209 14.71 0.46 4.58
N ALA A 210 15.37 1.60 4.80
CA ALA A 210 16.73 1.66 5.30
C ALA A 210 16.78 2.39 6.63
N THR A 211 17.70 1.97 7.49
CA THR A 211 18.08 2.69 8.70
C THR A 211 19.47 3.26 8.47
N ILE A 212 19.62 4.58 8.58
CA ILE A 212 20.88 5.28 8.34
C ILE A 212 21.35 5.89 9.65
N ASP A 213 22.60 5.61 10.00
CA ASP A 213 23.31 6.32 11.06
C ASP A 213 23.98 7.58 10.47
N PRO A 214 23.56 8.80 10.88
CA PRO A 214 24.18 10.04 10.40
C PRO A 214 25.52 10.35 11.06
N ALA A 215 26.08 9.49 11.91
CA ALA A 215 27.39 9.72 12.53
C ALA A 215 28.44 10.15 11.49
N GLY A 216 29.13 11.26 11.74
CA GLY A 216 30.12 11.85 10.82
C GLY A 216 29.55 12.77 9.73
N LEU A 217 28.22 12.94 9.65
CA LEU A 217 27.61 14.04 8.91
C LEU A 217 27.52 15.29 9.81
N ASN A 218 27.59 16.47 9.20
CA ASN A 218 27.41 17.75 9.88
C ASN A 218 25.94 17.96 10.23
N ALA A 219 25.69 18.63 11.36
CA ALA A 219 24.34 19.05 11.72
C ALA A 219 23.72 19.93 10.62
N GLY A 220 22.42 19.77 10.38
CA GLY A 220 21.63 20.54 9.42
C GLY A 220 20.80 19.72 8.47
N LEU A 221 20.38 20.35 7.37
CA LEU A 221 19.64 19.63 6.34
C LEU A 221 20.51 18.52 5.75
N LEU A 222 19.97 17.30 5.76
CA LEU A 222 20.52 16.17 5.03
C LEU A 222 19.68 15.93 3.78
N ARG A 223 20.34 15.75 2.65
CA ARG A 223 19.74 15.26 1.41
C ARG A 223 19.81 13.74 1.41
N CYS A 224 18.68 13.10 1.21
CA CYS A 224 18.56 11.65 1.15
C CYS A 224 18.11 11.25 -0.26
N ASP A 225 18.93 10.45 -0.92
CA ASP A 225 18.70 9.92 -2.25
C ASP A 225 18.41 8.43 -2.23
N ALA A 226 17.68 7.97 -3.24
CA ALA A 226 17.46 6.56 -3.50
C ALA A 226 17.80 6.22 -4.96
N GLU A 227 18.48 5.10 -5.15
CA GLU A 227 18.76 4.48 -6.45
C GLU A 227 18.13 3.10 -6.48
N VAL A 228 17.12 2.94 -7.34
CA VAL A 228 16.35 1.71 -7.53
C VAL A 228 16.93 0.94 -8.71
N TYR A 229 17.32 -0.31 -8.45
CA TYR A 229 17.91 -1.20 -9.45
C TYR A 229 16.90 -2.31 -9.78
N PRO A 230 16.15 -2.21 -10.91
CA PRO A 230 15.17 -3.22 -11.28
C PRO A 230 15.84 -4.53 -11.72
N TRP A 231 15.08 -5.62 -11.71
CA TRP A 231 15.54 -6.88 -12.30
C TRP A 231 15.77 -6.77 -13.82
N LEU A 232 14.95 -5.97 -14.49
CA LEU A 232 15.01 -5.71 -15.92
C LEU A 232 14.96 -4.20 -16.18
N GLY A 233 15.90 -3.68 -16.96
CA GLY A 233 15.91 -2.28 -17.38
C GLY A 233 16.96 -1.44 -16.66
N ALA A 234 16.92 -0.13 -16.93
CA ALA A 234 17.85 0.84 -16.36
C ALA A 234 17.51 1.16 -14.90
N PRO A 235 18.51 1.51 -14.07
CA PRO A 235 18.25 1.98 -12.72
C PRO A 235 17.55 3.34 -12.77
N ARG A 236 16.84 3.68 -11.70
CA ARG A 236 16.22 4.99 -11.53
C ARG A 236 16.65 5.62 -10.22
N THR A 237 16.98 6.90 -10.26
CA THR A 237 17.58 7.61 -9.12
C THR A 237 16.87 8.91 -8.82
N THR A 238 16.83 9.30 -7.55
CA THR A 238 16.40 10.64 -7.13
C THR A 238 17.47 11.71 -7.37
N ASP A 239 18.68 11.35 -7.81
CA ASP A 239 19.70 12.31 -8.25
C ASP A 239 20.31 11.87 -9.59
N PRO A 240 19.56 11.97 -10.71
CA PRO A 240 20.00 11.46 -12.02
C PRO A 240 21.26 12.11 -12.55
N THR A 241 21.56 13.34 -12.11
CA THR A 241 22.76 14.07 -12.54
C THR A 241 23.89 13.98 -11.53
N GLY A 242 23.66 13.44 -10.31
CA GLY A 242 24.66 13.38 -9.23
C GLY A 242 25.14 14.75 -8.74
N THR A 243 24.42 15.83 -9.07
CA THR A 243 24.92 17.21 -8.98
C THR A 243 24.02 18.15 -8.18
N ARG A 244 22.96 17.63 -7.54
CA ARG A 244 22.05 18.51 -6.79
C ARG A 244 22.75 19.20 -5.63
N SER A 245 22.89 20.51 -5.72
CA SER A 245 23.51 21.28 -4.65
C SER A 245 22.68 21.21 -3.36
N MET A 246 23.35 21.16 -2.21
CA MET A 246 22.69 21.35 -0.90
C MET A 246 22.00 22.72 -0.81
N ALA A 247 22.51 23.73 -1.52
CA ALA A 247 21.88 25.05 -1.62
C ALA A 247 20.62 25.04 -2.50
N SER A 248 20.46 24.01 -3.35
CA SER A 248 19.30 23.81 -4.22
C SER A 248 18.27 22.83 -3.65
N LEU A 249 18.46 22.35 -2.41
CA LEU A 249 17.42 21.62 -1.71
C LEU A 249 16.19 22.51 -1.69
N ARG A 250 15.17 22.07 -2.44
CA ARG A 250 13.91 22.77 -2.58
C ARG A 250 13.43 23.08 -1.18
N THR A 251 12.96 24.29 -0.90
CA THR A 251 12.36 24.59 0.40
C THR A 251 10.87 24.20 0.44
N ASP A 252 10.48 23.27 -0.42
CA ASP A 252 9.10 22.98 -0.77
C ASP A 252 8.69 21.62 -0.20
N GLY A 253 7.38 21.34 -0.15
CA GLY A 253 6.82 20.11 0.39
C GLY A 253 7.06 18.86 -0.46
N TYR A 254 6.10 17.95 -0.46
CA TYR A 254 6.17 16.72 -1.27
C TYR A 254 6.24 17.10 -2.76
N SER A 255 7.18 16.52 -3.52
CA SER A 255 7.35 16.94 -4.92
C SER A 255 6.45 16.14 -5.86
N VAL A 256 5.97 16.79 -6.92
CA VAL A 256 5.32 16.09 -8.02
C VAL A 256 6.31 15.24 -8.81
N ASN A 257 7.60 15.62 -8.82
CA ASN A 257 8.63 14.80 -9.43
C ASN A 257 9.00 13.66 -8.47
N PRO A 258 8.76 12.39 -8.84
CA PRO A 258 9.16 11.22 -8.05
C PRO A 258 10.68 11.13 -7.80
N GLU A 259 11.48 11.79 -8.62
CA GLU A 259 12.94 11.85 -8.48
C GLU A 259 13.38 12.97 -7.52
N ALA A 260 12.48 13.62 -6.79
CA ALA A 260 12.88 14.56 -5.75
C ALA A 260 13.57 13.82 -4.58
N PRO A 261 14.60 14.41 -3.96
CA PRO A 261 15.25 13.79 -2.83
C PRO A 261 14.34 13.88 -1.61
N PHE A 262 14.54 12.98 -0.66
CA PHE A 262 14.01 13.17 0.68
C PHE A 262 14.91 14.13 1.45
N VAL A 263 14.34 14.95 2.33
CA VAL A 263 15.10 15.94 3.11
C VAL A 263 14.71 15.81 4.56
N LEU A 264 15.67 15.98 5.47
CA LEU A 264 15.45 15.95 6.92
C LEU A 264 16.42 16.92 7.62
N GLY A 265 16.04 17.40 8.79
CA GLY A 265 16.91 18.19 9.66
C GLY A 265 17.64 17.30 10.66
N TYR A 266 18.97 17.33 10.66
CA TYR A 266 19.80 16.60 11.60
C TYR A 266 20.32 17.53 12.70
N ASP A 267 19.92 17.28 13.94
CA ASP A 267 20.30 18.07 15.13
C ASP A 267 20.76 17.13 16.26
N PRO A 268 21.98 16.58 16.19
CA PRO A 268 22.46 15.60 17.17
C PRO A 268 22.62 16.18 18.58
N ALA A 269 22.81 17.49 18.71
CA ALA A 269 22.94 18.17 20.00
C ALA A 269 21.60 18.65 20.56
N GLY A 270 20.54 18.70 19.74
CA GLY A 270 19.24 19.28 20.11
C GLY A 270 19.29 20.79 20.35
N THR A 271 20.36 21.46 19.93
CA THR A 271 20.59 22.89 20.17
C THR A 271 20.49 23.72 18.90
N ARG A 272 20.38 23.09 17.72
CA ARG A 272 20.37 23.82 16.44
C ARG A 272 19.08 24.60 16.25
N TYR A 273 17.95 23.99 16.59
CA TYR A 273 16.63 24.54 16.34
C TYR A 273 16.05 25.30 17.55
N GLY A 274 16.81 26.28 18.08
CA GLY A 274 16.35 27.37 18.96
C GLY A 274 15.51 27.05 20.21
N ALA A 275 14.86 28.06 20.79
CA ALA A 275 13.87 27.87 21.85
C ALA A 275 12.58 27.28 21.25
N MET A 276 12.20 26.08 21.70
CA MET A 276 11.30 25.21 20.93
C MET A 276 9.83 25.25 21.38
N TRP A 277 9.48 25.74 22.57
CA TRP A 277 8.15 25.43 23.15
C TRP A 277 7.37 26.66 23.58
N ALA A 278 6.14 26.80 23.08
CA ALA A 278 5.17 27.77 23.54
C ALA A 278 3.85 27.07 23.89
N PHE A 279 3.33 27.28 25.10
CA PHE A 279 2.04 26.73 25.52
C PHE A 279 0.95 27.77 25.30
N VAL A 280 -0.01 27.49 24.41
CA VAL A 280 -1.08 28.40 24.02
C VAL A 280 -2.28 28.25 24.97
N ASP A 281 -2.66 29.35 25.61
CA ASP A 281 -3.80 29.44 26.53
C ASP A 281 -4.83 30.43 25.97
N PRO A 282 -5.92 29.94 25.35
CA PRO A 282 -6.86 30.82 24.64
C PRO A 282 -7.71 31.67 25.59
N VAL A 283 -7.75 31.33 26.88
CA VAL A 283 -8.58 31.97 27.90
C VAL A 283 -7.80 33.06 28.63
N ASN A 284 -6.61 32.72 29.15
CA ASN A 284 -5.84 33.59 30.04
C ASN A 284 -4.57 34.16 29.40
N GLY A 285 -4.21 33.70 28.20
CA GLY A 285 -2.99 34.11 27.51
C GLY A 285 -3.01 35.57 27.07
N THR A 286 -1.82 36.13 26.87
CA THR A 286 -1.62 37.47 26.32
C THR A 286 -1.67 37.47 24.80
N ALA A 287 -2.27 38.50 24.20
CA ALA A 287 -2.20 38.77 22.76
C ALA A 287 -0.95 39.59 22.37
N THR A 288 -0.14 40.02 23.35
CA THR A 288 1.07 40.81 23.12
C THR A 288 2.27 39.90 22.98
N ALA A 289 2.80 39.76 21.77
CA ALA A 289 3.89 38.83 21.47
C ALA A 289 5.18 39.05 22.27
N SER A 290 5.53 40.29 22.64
CA SER A 290 6.69 40.59 23.48
C SER A 290 6.48 40.25 24.97
N ALA A 291 5.23 40.03 25.39
CA ALA A 291 4.88 39.59 26.74
C ALA A 291 4.68 38.06 26.82
N ALA A 292 4.58 37.39 25.67
CA ALA A 292 4.48 35.94 25.58
C ALA A 292 5.87 35.30 25.69
N MET A 293 6.01 34.27 26.52
CA MET A 293 7.28 33.57 26.74
C MET A 293 7.35 32.28 25.91
N VAL A 294 8.51 32.03 25.31
CA VAL A 294 8.91 30.76 24.69
C VAL A 294 10.00 30.12 25.54
N GLN A 295 9.95 28.80 25.68
CA GLN A 295 10.81 28.04 26.59
C GLN A 295 11.56 26.91 25.87
N THR A 296 12.59 26.39 26.53
CA THR A 296 13.43 25.31 26.01
C THR A 296 12.80 23.93 26.13
N THR A 297 11.82 23.76 27.03
CA THR A 297 11.09 22.50 27.23
C THR A 297 9.60 22.74 27.37
N LEU A 298 8.80 21.72 27.06
CA LEU A 298 7.35 21.76 27.25
C LEU A 298 6.97 21.97 28.72
N ALA A 299 7.64 21.31 29.66
CA ALA A 299 7.37 21.46 31.08
C ALA A 299 7.55 22.92 31.56
N LEU A 300 8.62 23.58 31.10
CA LEU A 300 8.83 25.00 31.38
C LEU A 300 7.80 25.88 30.69
N ALA A 301 7.45 25.60 29.43
CA ALA A 301 6.42 26.34 28.70
C ALA A 301 5.07 26.28 29.42
N ARG A 302 4.70 25.11 29.97
CA ARG A 302 3.48 24.94 30.77
C ARG A 302 3.58 25.66 32.12
N ALA A 303 4.74 25.69 32.76
CA ALA A 303 4.93 26.36 34.05
C ALA A 303 4.89 27.91 33.95
N VAL A 304 5.00 28.49 32.75
CA VAL A 304 4.82 29.93 32.52
C VAL A 304 3.47 30.39 33.09
N ALA A 305 3.48 31.52 33.81
CA ALA A 305 2.26 32.12 34.35
C ALA A 305 1.22 32.33 33.24
N PRO A 306 -0.08 32.03 33.45
CA PRO A 306 -1.08 32.10 32.38
C PRO A 306 -1.08 33.41 31.58
N ALA A 307 -0.91 34.56 32.26
CA ALA A 307 -0.85 35.88 31.62
C ALA A 307 0.38 36.11 30.71
N SER A 308 1.42 35.29 30.84
CA SER A 308 2.65 35.32 30.02
C SER A 308 2.67 34.21 28.96
N ARG A 309 1.61 33.41 28.86
CA ARG A 309 1.44 32.43 27.79
C ARG A 309 0.85 33.13 26.55
N PRO A 310 1.22 32.74 25.32
CA PRO A 310 0.55 33.25 24.14
C PRO A 310 -0.94 32.86 24.13
N ARG A 311 -1.79 33.81 23.75
CA ARG A 311 -3.24 33.57 23.61
C ARG A 311 -3.60 32.75 22.38
N ASP A 312 -2.82 32.89 21.31
CA ASP A 312 -3.08 32.24 20.03
C ASP A 312 -1.77 31.85 19.31
N ILE A 313 -1.93 31.10 18.23
CA ILE A 313 -0.82 30.52 17.45
C ILE A 313 0.05 31.63 16.83
N ASN A 314 -0.53 32.70 16.31
CA ASN A 314 0.22 33.80 15.71
C ASN A 314 1.02 34.59 16.77
N THR A 315 0.49 34.72 17.99
CA THR A 315 1.20 35.30 19.13
C THR A 315 2.37 34.42 19.54
N ALA A 316 2.17 33.10 19.62
CA ALA A 316 3.24 32.14 19.88
C ALA A 316 4.34 32.24 18.80
N ARG A 317 3.95 32.28 17.53
CA ARG A 317 4.88 32.43 16.40
C ARG A 317 5.69 33.72 16.49
N GLN A 318 5.03 34.85 16.70
CA GLN A 318 5.73 36.13 16.79
C GLN A 318 6.67 36.18 18.00
N ALA A 319 6.30 35.59 19.14
CA ALA A 319 7.16 35.45 20.31
C ALA A 319 8.40 34.60 20.01
N GLY A 320 8.23 33.48 19.29
CA GLY A 320 9.33 32.65 18.82
C GLY A 320 10.29 33.40 17.90
N TYR A 321 9.75 34.15 16.93
CA TYR A 321 10.55 35.01 16.07
C TYR A 321 11.40 35.99 16.90
N LEU A 322 10.80 36.66 17.89
CA LEU A 322 11.51 37.62 18.74
C LEU A 322 12.59 36.96 19.60
N ALA A 323 12.34 35.75 20.10
CA ALA A 323 13.30 34.98 20.90
C ALA A 323 14.49 34.47 20.08
N ASN A 324 14.25 34.07 18.82
CA ASN A 324 15.22 33.33 18.01
C ASN A 324 15.89 34.18 16.92
N ARG A 325 15.44 35.41 16.62
CA ARG A 325 15.97 36.24 15.51
C ARG A 325 17.46 36.61 15.60
N THR A 326 18.11 36.41 16.74
CA THR A 326 19.54 36.65 16.95
C THR A 326 20.38 35.38 16.79
N LEU A 327 19.76 34.20 16.65
CA LEU A 327 20.46 32.95 16.40
C LEU A 327 21.10 32.99 15.01
N ALA A 328 22.33 32.48 14.90
CA ALA A 328 22.99 32.35 13.62
C ALA A 328 22.19 31.40 12.72
N ALA A 329 21.96 31.78 11.46
CA ALA A 329 21.41 30.83 10.50
C ALA A 329 22.43 29.74 10.23
N ALA A 330 21.88 28.56 10.00
CA ALA A 330 22.69 27.38 9.89
C ALA A 330 23.10 27.13 8.42
N ASN A 331 24.26 26.46 8.22
CA ASN A 331 24.84 26.12 6.91
C ASN A 331 25.06 27.30 5.94
N GLY A 332 25.53 28.46 6.44
CA GLY A 332 25.91 29.61 5.61
C GLY A 332 24.75 30.41 5.02
N GLN A 333 23.52 30.15 5.49
CA GLN A 333 22.33 30.94 5.14
C GLN A 333 22.26 32.22 5.99
N ALA A 334 21.45 33.21 5.59
CA ALA A 334 21.35 34.48 6.33
C ALA A 334 20.50 34.35 7.62
N ALA A 335 21.02 34.83 8.76
CA ALA A 335 20.46 34.66 10.12
C ALA A 335 19.04 35.21 10.33
N GLN A 336 18.61 36.17 9.51
CA GLN A 336 17.41 36.97 9.80
C GLN A 336 16.09 36.39 9.27
N THR A 337 16.13 35.27 8.53
CA THR A 337 14.97 34.76 7.78
C THR A 337 14.40 33.42 8.27
N ARG A 338 14.95 32.80 9.32
CA ARG A 338 14.67 31.38 9.67
C ARG A 338 14.39 31.08 11.16
N SER A 339 13.88 32.03 11.92
CA SER A 339 13.83 31.97 13.40
C SER A 339 12.72 31.06 13.99
N LEU A 340 11.95 30.36 13.16
CA LEU A 340 10.84 29.49 13.59
C LEU A 340 11.07 28.01 13.30
N ASP A 341 12.19 27.67 12.66
CA ASP A 341 12.53 26.29 12.31
C ASP A 341 12.52 25.41 13.57
N GLY A 342 11.62 24.42 13.61
CA GLY A 342 11.52 23.42 14.68
C GLY A 342 10.74 23.86 15.93
N MET A 343 10.24 25.10 15.95
CA MET A 343 9.41 25.58 17.05
C MET A 343 8.06 24.82 17.10
N VAL A 344 7.59 24.58 18.32
CA VAL A 344 6.37 23.87 18.67
C VAL A 344 5.45 24.77 19.50
N ALA A 345 4.25 25.01 18.99
CA ALA A 345 3.13 25.56 19.74
C ALA A 345 2.22 24.43 20.24
N VAL A 346 2.08 24.30 21.55
CA VAL A 346 1.22 23.31 22.20
C VAL A 346 -0.10 23.98 22.56
N LEU A 347 -1.20 23.42 22.07
CA LEU A 347 -2.54 23.92 22.33
C LEU A 347 -3.07 23.27 23.60
N GLY A 348 -3.33 24.07 24.64
CA GLY A 348 -4.07 23.58 25.80
C GLY A 348 -5.49 23.12 25.42
N PRO A 349 -6.13 22.26 26.23
CA PRO A 349 -7.50 21.82 26.00
C PRO A 349 -8.46 23.00 25.85
N GLY A 350 -9.36 22.91 24.87
CA GLY A 350 -10.36 23.91 24.53
C GLY A 350 -10.42 24.22 23.04
N THR A 351 -11.28 25.18 22.70
CA THR A 351 -11.47 25.66 21.32
C THR A 351 -10.69 26.95 21.09
N HIS A 352 -9.75 26.90 20.15
CA HIS A 352 -8.89 27.99 19.72
C HIS A 352 -9.46 28.66 18.47
N SER A 353 -9.50 29.99 18.47
CA SER A 353 -10.07 30.79 17.37
C SER A 353 -9.08 30.95 16.22
N GLY A 354 -8.96 29.92 15.39
CA GLY A 354 -8.05 29.87 14.25
C GLY A 354 -6.59 30.05 14.69
N HIS A 355 -5.82 30.80 13.91
CA HIS A 355 -4.45 31.16 14.30
C HIS A 355 -4.37 32.47 15.11
N GLY A 356 -5.50 33.15 15.32
CA GLY A 356 -5.53 34.48 15.94
C GLY A 356 -5.22 35.63 14.99
N ALA A 357 -5.41 36.86 15.47
CA ALA A 357 -5.32 38.09 14.68
C ALA A 357 -3.95 38.80 14.81
N THR A 358 -3.06 38.32 15.69
CA THR A 358 -1.75 38.93 15.92
C THR A 358 -0.95 39.01 14.61
N ALA A 359 -0.45 40.20 14.30
CA ALA A 359 0.34 40.44 13.11
C ALA A 359 1.73 39.77 13.24
N VAL A 360 2.08 38.93 12.28
CA VAL A 360 3.40 38.30 12.20
C VAL A 360 4.33 39.15 11.34
N THR A 361 5.53 39.47 11.84
CA THR A 361 6.51 40.31 11.16
C THR A 361 6.92 39.73 9.80
N THR A 362 7.13 40.60 8.81
CA THR A 362 7.72 40.24 7.51
C THR A 362 9.14 39.70 7.74
N GLY A 363 9.40 38.42 7.47
CA GLY A 363 10.71 37.77 7.68
C GLY A 363 10.71 36.61 8.69
N ALA A 364 9.61 36.39 9.42
CA ALA A 364 9.39 35.14 10.12
C ALA A 364 9.10 34.03 9.09
N ALA A 365 10.05 33.14 8.84
CA ALA A 365 9.87 32.03 7.91
C ALA A 365 10.47 30.73 8.44
N GLU A 366 9.96 29.62 7.92
CA GLU A 366 10.44 28.26 8.16
C GLU A 366 11.11 27.74 6.89
N ALA A 367 12.44 27.77 6.85
CA ALA A 367 13.20 27.44 5.65
C ALA A 367 13.90 26.10 5.72
N GLU A 368 14.23 25.59 6.91
CA GLU A 368 14.74 24.23 7.08
C GLU A 368 13.63 23.24 7.43
N ILE A 369 12.84 23.50 8.49
CA ILE A 369 11.93 22.50 9.07
C ILE A 369 10.62 23.15 9.55
N PRO A 370 9.49 22.41 9.60
CA PRO A 370 8.18 23.01 9.85
C PRO A 370 8.02 23.60 11.25
N PHE A 371 7.23 24.67 11.35
CA PHE A 371 6.60 25.09 12.61
C PHE A 371 5.48 24.10 12.96
N ARG A 372 5.52 23.55 14.17
CA ARG A 372 4.62 22.49 14.62
C ARG A 372 3.55 23.06 15.55
N ILE A 373 2.31 22.69 15.31
CA ILE A 373 1.16 23.03 16.13
C ILE A 373 0.59 21.70 16.61
N ILE A 374 0.68 21.43 17.91
CA ILE A 374 0.28 20.15 18.46
C ILE A 374 -0.81 20.32 19.51
N GLY A 375 -1.75 19.38 19.58
CA GLY A 375 -2.59 19.25 20.77
C GLY A 375 -1.75 18.88 21.98
N ASP A 376 -2.20 19.28 23.16
CA ASP A 376 -1.55 19.00 24.43
C ASP A 376 -1.24 17.50 24.60
N PRO A 377 0.04 17.07 24.64
CA PRO A 377 0.37 15.66 24.79
C PRO A 377 0.04 15.08 26.18
N ASP A 378 -0.19 15.94 27.19
CA ASP A 378 -0.62 15.52 28.53
C ASP A 378 -2.16 15.41 28.64
N ASP A 379 -2.91 15.85 27.62
CA ASP A 379 -4.35 15.63 27.56
C ASP A 379 -4.67 14.17 27.17
N ALA A 380 -5.66 13.56 27.82
CA ALA A 380 -6.02 12.16 27.60
C ALA A 380 -6.59 11.89 26.20
N ASN A 381 -7.17 12.91 25.55
CA ASN A 381 -7.68 12.82 24.19
C ASN A 381 -7.50 14.16 23.45
N PRO A 382 -6.26 14.50 23.05
CA PRO A 382 -5.95 15.80 22.47
C PRO A 382 -6.72 16.05 21.16
N ARG A 383 -7.03 14.97 20.43
CA ARG A 383 -7.85 15.02 19.20
C ARG A 383 -9.31 15.38 19.46
N ALA A 384 -9.85 15.15 20.65
CA ALA A 384 -11.20 15.60 21.00
C ALA A 384 -11.18 16.97 21.69
N ASN A 385 -10.16 17.22 22.51
CA ASN A 385 -10.16 18.34 23.44
C ASN A 385 -9.41 19.57 22.92
N CYS A 386 -8.41 19.42 22.05
CA CYS A 386 -7.64 20.53 21.49
C CYS A 386 -8.15 20.84 20.08
N VAL A 387 -9.04 21.84 19.97
CA VAL A 387 -9.74 22.15 18.71
C VAL A 387 -9.26 23.48 18.17
N ILE A 388 -8.80 23.52 16.92
CA ILE A 388 -8.67 24.78 16.16
C ILE A 388 -9.93 24.96 15.32
N GLN A 389 -10.64 26.06 15.54
CA GLN A 389 -11.87 26.38 14.82
C GLN A 389 -11.66 27.60 13.93
N THR A 390 -11.97 27.48 12.63
CA THR A 390 -11.85 28.61 11.69
C THR A 390 -12.76 29.78 12.09
N THR A 391 -12.25 31.00 11.99
CA THR A 391 -12.96 32.24 12.31
C THR A 391 -13.57 32.87 11.05
N VAL A 392 -14.21 34.04 11.20
CA VAL A 392 -14.85 34.78 10.10
C VAL A 392 -13.86 35.49 9.16
N ALA A 393 -12.57 35.59 9.52
CA ALA A 393 -11.53 36.20 8.70
C ALA A 393 -10.36 35.24 8.51
N GLN A 394 -9.71 35.27 7.34
CA GLN A 394 -8.50 34.49 7.11
C GLN A 394 -7.35 35.01 8.00
N PRO A 395 -6.63 34.13 8.70
CA PRO A 395 -5.50 34.56 9.49
C PRO A 395 -4.34 35.01 8.58
N PRO A 396 -3.54 36.00 8.99
CA PRO A 396 -2.30 36.35 8.31
C PRO A 396 -1.23 35.27 8.58
N SER A 397 -1.42 34.06 8.05
CA SER A 397 -0.46 32.96 8.20
C SER A 397 0.74 33.20 7.30
N ARG A 398 1.63 34.10 7.71
CA ARG A 398 2.93 34.33 7.08
C ARG A 398 3.92 33.21 7.45
N ALA A 399 3.52 31.95 7.20
CA ALA A 399 4.36 30.77 7.39
C ALA A 399 4.50 30.02 6.08
N THR A 400 5.71 29.55 5.82
CA THR A 400 6.04 28.73 4.65
C THR A 400 5.73 27.27 4.92
N ARG A 401 5.96 26.76 6.14
CA ARG A 401 5.72 25.34 6.48
C ARG A 401 5.05 25.15 7.82
N LEU A 402 3.94 24.42 7.80
CA LEU A 402 3.14 24.11 8.99
C LEU A 402 2.93 22.61 9.11
N ARG A 403 2.97 22.15 10.36
CA ARG A 403 2.50 20.82 10.71
C ARG A 403 1.52 20.88 11.86
N TYR A 404 0.41 20.19 11.70
CA TYR A 404 -0.60 20.00 12.74
C TYR A 404 -0.54 18.57 13.25
N GLU A 405 -0.50 18.38 14.57
CA GLU A 405 -0.42 17.05 15.16
C GLU A 405 -1.37 16.85 16.35
N ASN A 406 -1.98 15.67 16.45
CA ASN A 406 -2.80 15.27 17.61
C ASN A 406 -3.87 16.29 18.05
N LEU A 407 -4.63 16.82 17.10
CA LEU A 407 -5.64 17.83 17.39
C LEU A 407 -6.85 17.70 16.47
N SER A 408 -7.89 18.48 16.74
CA SER A 408 -9.05 18.62 15.87
C SER A 408 -9.04 19.94 15.10
N LEU A 409 -9.46 19.89 13.84
CA LEU A 409 -9.70 21.03 12.98
C LEU A 409 -11.19 21.12 12.67
N ALA A 410 -11.85 22.17 13.17
CA ALA A 410 -13.25 22.49 12.86
C ALA A 410 -13.30 23.57 11.78
N VAL A 411 -13.55 23.15 10.53
CA VAL A 411 -13.46 24.00 9.33
C VAL A 411 -14.83 24.54 8.93
N GLY A 412 -14.96 25.85 8.87
CA GLY A 412 -16.16 26.57 8.42
C GLY A 412 -16.01 27.13 7.01
N THR A 413 -16.54 28.33 6.76
CA THR A 413 -16.53 28.98 5.44
C THR A 413 -15.22 29.64 5.04
N ASN A 414 -14.23 29.69 5.95
CA ASN A 414 -12.91 30.26 5.70
C ASN A 414 -11.82 29.20 5.85
N SER A 415 -10.76 29.32 5.05
CA SER A 415 -9.60 28.43 5.15
C SER A 415 -8.84 28.63 6.46
N LEU A 416 -8.26 27.54 6.95
CA LEU A 416 -7.43 27.53 8.15
C LEU A 416 -6.10 28.26 7.92
N VAL A 417 -5.57 28.18 6.70
CA VAL A 417 -4.32 28.83 6.29
C VAL A 417 -4.53 29.65 5.02
N GLY A 418 -3.89 30.82 4.96
CA GLY A 418 -3.79 31.67 3.77
C GLY A 418 -2.35 31.77 3.26
N GLY A 419 -2.17 32.09 1.97
CA GLY A 419 -0.84 32.22 1.35
C GLY A 419 -0.14 30.90 1.07
N THR A 420 1.02 30.94 0.38
CA THR A 420 1.78 29.77 -0.09
C THR A 420 2.40 29.00 1.08
N THR A 421 1.61 28.17 1.73
CA THR A 421 2.01 27.37 2.89
C THR A 421 1.96 25.88 2.58
N TYR A 422 3.04 25.16 2.89
CA TYR A 422 3.09 23.69 2.90
C TYR A 422 2.53 23.18 4.23
N VAL A 423 1.52 22.32 4.17
CA VAL A 423 0.81 21.81 5.34
C VAL A 423 0.96 20.29 5.44
N THR A 424 1.37 19.82 6.61
CA THR A 424 1.33 18.41 6.98
C THR A 424 0.33 18.19 8.11
N LEU A 425 -0.58 17.23 7.96
CA LEU A 425 -1.49 16.80 9.02
C LEU A 425 -1.05 15.43 9.52
N ASP A 426 -0.89 15.27 10.84
CA ASP A 426 -0.52 14.00 11.45
C ASP A 426 -1.40 13.68 12.65
N ARG A 427 -2.17 12.58 12.60
CA ARG A 427 -3.15 12.23 13.65
C ARG A 427 -4.14 13.36 13.93
N VAL A 428 -4.58 14.05 12.88
CA VAL A 428 -5.56 15.13 12.97
C VAL A 428 -6.96 14.58 12.69
N THR A 429 -7.95 15.03 13.46
CA THR A 429 -9.36 14.86 13.07
C THR A 429 -9.84 16.14 12.43
N MET A 430 -10.34 16.06 11.21
CA MET A 430 -10.91 17.21 10.52
C MET A 430 -12.40 17.01 10.33
N ALA A 431 -13.17 18.02 10.72
CA ALA A 431 -14.61 18.04 10.57
C ALA A 431 -15.12 19.42 10.14
N GLY A 432 -16.28 19.45 9.49
CA GLY A 432 -17.04 20.69 9.32
C GLY A 432 -17.38 21.29 10.68
N ARG A 433 -17.24 22.62 10.81
CA ARG A 433 -17.68 23.37 11.98
C ARG A 433 -19.19 23.19 12.12
N SER A 434 -19.69 23.09 13.36
CA SER A 434 -21.13 22.98 13.64
C SER A 434 -21.94 24.04 12.89
N GLY A 435 -22.96 23.60 12.14
CA GLY A 435 -23.80 24.46 11.31
C GLY A 435 -23.21 24.82 9.94
N LEU A 436 -22.00 24.35 9.63
CA LEU A 436 -21.26 24.57 8.38
C LEU A 436 -20.71 23.25 7.82
N GLU A 437 -21.32 22.11 8.13
CA GLU A 437 -20.89 20.77 7.70
C GLU A 437 -20.94 20.60 6.18
N GLY A 438 -21.77 21.40 5.49
CA GLY A 438 -21.84 21.48 4.03
C GLY A 438 -20.83 22.46 3.39
N ALA A 439 -20.01 23.15 4.18
CA ALA A 439 -19.10 24.16 3.64
C ALA A 439 -18.04 23.55 2.71
N THR A 440 -17.82 24.19 1.56
CA THR A 440 -16.89 23.75 0.52
C THR A 440 -15.53 24.47 0.56
N THR A 441 -15.17 25.09 1.69
CA THR A 441 -13.92 25.87 1.80
C THR A 441 -12.71 25.02 2.13
N ALA A 442 -11.74 24.91 1.22
CA ALA A 442 -10.52 24.13 1.41
C ALA A 442 -9.70 24.55 2.65
N ILE A 443 -8.88 23.63 3.19
CA ILE A 443 -8.00 23.87 4.35
C ILE A 443 -7.07 25.06 4.11
N GLY A 444 -6.58 25.21 2.87
CA GLY A 444 -5.77 26.34 2.43
C GLY A 444 -6.22 26.89 1.07
N THR A 445 -5.99 28.19 0.85
CA THR A 445 -6.35 28.87 -0.42
C THR A 445 -5.23 28.95 -1.45
N ALA A 446 -3.99 28.60 -1.10
CA ALA A 446 -2.87 28.85 -2.01
C ALA A 446 -2.58 27.70 -2.96
N SER A 447 -2.42 28.06 -4.23
CA SER A 447 -1.84 27.20 -5.25
C SER A 447 -0.34 27.03 -4.98
N PRO A 448 0.19 25.79 -4.89
CA PRO A 448 1.62 25.58 -4.80
C PRO A 448 2.32 26.03 -6.09
N PRO A 449 3.62 26.37 -6.03
CA PRO A 449 4.42 26.56 -7.23
C PRO A 449 4.33 25.37 -8.19
N ALA A 450 4.64 25.61 -9.46
CA ALA A 450 4.70 24.55 -10.47
C ALA A 450 5.68 23.45 -10.00
N GLY A 451 5.26 22.18 -10.09
CA GLY A 451 6.11 21.05 -9.71
C GLY A 451 6.03 20.60 -8.25
N GLN A 452 5.12 21.14 -7.45
CA GLN A 452 5.10 20.93 -5.99
C GLN A 452 3.71 20.63 -5.43
N CYS A 453 3.69 19.89 -4.31
CA CYS A 453 2.52 19.63 -3.49
C CYS A 453 2.65 20.35 -2.15
N ASN A 454 1.60 21.08 -1.76
CA ASN A 454 1.52 21.82 -0.51
C ASN A 454 0.73 21.12 0.58
N PHE A 455 0.29 19.89 0.35
CA PHE A 455 -0.51 19.17 1.34
C PHE A 455 -0.06 17.71 1.50
N THR A 456 0.11 17.28 2.74
CA THR A 456 0.36 15.88 3.12
C THR A 456 -0.50 15.55 4.33
N ALA A 457 -1.03 14.34 4.40
CA ALA A 457 -1.74 13.86 5.58
C ALA A 457 -1.35 12.41 5.91
N ILE A 458 -1.13 12.16 7.20
CA ILE A 458 -0.82 10.84 7.73
C ILE A 458 -1.66 10.55 8.97
N ARG A 459 -2.13 9.31 9.13
CA ARG A 459 -2.87 8.84 10.32
C ARG A 459 -4.09 9.69 10.71
N SER A 460 -4.61 10.47 9.77
CA SER A 460 -5.61 11.51 10.01
C SER A 460 -6.99 11.04 9.58
N ARG A 461 -8.03 11.62 10.17
CA ARG A 461 -9.43 11.29 9.90
C ARG A 461 -10.15 12.51 9.33
N PHE A 462 -10.76 12.36 8.17
CA PHE A 462 -11.48 13.40 7.44
C PHE A 462 -12.97 13.05 7.44
N TRP A 463 -13.75 13.78 8.23
CA TRP A 463 -15.14 13.47 8.59
C TRP A 463 -16.07 14.64 8.26
N ARG A 464 -17.34 14.40 7.89
CA ARG A 464 -18.41 15.42 7.79
C ARG A 464 -17.93 16.77 7.25
N TYR A 465 -17.24 16.74 6.13
CA TYR A 465 -16.63 17.93 5.55
C TYR A 465 -17.06 18.05 4.09
N GLY A 466 -17.54 19.24 3.73
CA GLY A 466 -18.11 19.55 2.43
C GLY A 466 -17.09 19.71 1.30
N VAL A 467 -15.77 19.71 1.58
CA VAL A 467 -14.73 19.77 0.53
C VAL A 467 -14.12 18.40 0.34
N GLY A 468 -14.18 17.89 -0.88
CA GLY A 468 -13.17 16.93 -1.30
C GLY A 468 -11.80 17.60 -1.30
N ILE A 469 -10.74 16.85 -1.03
CA ILE A 469 -9.36 17.28 -1.29
C ILE A 469 -9.15 17.19 -2.80
N THR A 470 -9.82 18.07 -3.55
CA THR A 470 -9.86 18.10 -5.01
C THR A 470 -8.83 19.10 -5.53
N SER A 471 -7.98 18.66 -6.43
CA SER A 471 -6.85 19.42 -6.99
C SER A 471 -7.34 20.71 -7.65
N GLY A 472 -6.98 21.84 -7.05
CA GLY A 472 -7.23 23.17 -7.57
C GLY A 472 -6.40 24.19 -6.78
N ASN A 473 -6.56 24.18 -5.46
CA ASN A 473 -5.79 25.04 -4.55
C ASN A 473 -4.77 24.22 -3.72
N PRO A 474 -5.14 23.23 -2.88
CA PRO A 474 -4.16 22.30 -2.33
C PRO A 474 -3.85 21.16 -3.33
N ARG A 475 -2.57 20.91 -3.62
CA ARG A 475 -2.11 19.68 -4.27
C ARG A 475 -1.60 18.73 -3.19
N CYS A 476 -2.22 17.56 -3.07
CA CYS A 476 -1.80 16.56 -2.09
C CYS A 476 -0.69 15.65 -2.65
N GLY A 477 0.41 15.53 -1.92
CA GLY A 477 1.49 14.62 -2.24
C GLY A 477 1.25 13.24 -1.66
N LEU A 478 1.24 13.15 -0.33
CA LEU A 478 1.14 11.90 0.40
C LEU A 478 -0.12 11.86 1.29
N PHE A 479 -0.84 10.75 1.20
CA PHE A 479 -2.01 10.43 2.00
C PHE A 479 -1.87 8.99 2.52
N ARG A 480 -1.33 8.80 3.73
CA ARG A 480 -1.00 7.48 4.28
C ARG A 480 -1.71 7.17 5.60
N GLY A 481 -2.34 5.99 5.71
CA GLY A 481 -2.96 5.54 6.96
C GLY A 481 -4.16 6.40 7.40
N ASN A 482 -4.76 7.13 6.46
CA ASN A 482 -5.87 8.05 6.76
C ASN A 482 -7.25 7.37 6.61
N GLU A 483 -8.24 7.93 7.27
CA GLU A 483 -9.66 7.59 7.08
C GLU A 483 -10.41 8.76 6.45
N PHE A 484 -11.30 8.50 5.50
CA PHE A 484 -12.02 9.58 4.80
C PHE A 484 -13.40 9.17 4.28
N SER A 485 -14.35 10.12 4.27
CA SER A 485 -15.68 10.00 3.65
C SER A 485 -15.88 10.93 2.44
N ALA A 486 -14.81 11.56 1.95
CA ALA A 486 -14.83 12.55 0.87
C ALA A 486 -13.81 12.21 -0.23
N THR A 487 -13.91 12.88 -1.37
CA THR A 487 -12.96 12.70 -2.48
C THR A 487 -11.54 13.10 -2.07
N VAL A 488 -10.52 12.31 -2.43
CA VAL A 488 -9.11 12.58 -2.10
C VAL A 488 -8.22 12.42 -3.32
N GLN A 489 -7.66 13.51 -3.84
CA GLN A 489 -6.70 13.47 -4.95
C GLN A 489 -5.27 13.69 -4.44
N ALA A 490 -4.46 12.64 -4.44
CA ALA A 490 -3.05 12.68 -4.04
C ALA A 490 -2.16 11.85 -4.98
N LEU A 491 -0.86 12.15 -4.97
CA LEU A 491 0.15 11.36 -5.70
C LEU A 491 0.36 9.97 -5.10
N ALA A 492 0.27 9.85 -3.78
CA ALA A 492 0.38 8.59 -3.06
C ALA A 492 -0.79 8.45 -2.07
N VAL A 493 -1.65 7.45 -2.27
CA VAL A 493 -2.72 7.07 -1.34
C VAL A 493 -2.49 5.65 -0.85
N LEU A 494 -2.12 5.52 0.42
CA LEU A 494 -1.50 4.32 0.97
C LEU A 494 -2.21 3.89 2.25
N LYS A 495 -2.62 2.62 2.35
CA LYS A 495 -3.17 2.06 3.60
C LYS A 495 -4.32 2.89 4.18
N CYS A 496 -5.10 3.55 3.33
CA CYS A 496 -6.24 4.36 3.75
C CYS A 496 -7.53 3.54 3.83
N ARG A 497 -8.49 4.04 4.61
CA ARG A 497 -9.80 3.44 4.79
C ARG A 497 -10.91 4.40 4.39
N TRP A 498 -11.85 3.93 3.56
CA TRP A 498 -13.11 4.62 3.31
C TRP A 498 -14.03 4.50 4.53
N ILE A 499 -14.57 5.62 4.96
CA ILE A 499 -15.55 5.68 6.05
C ILE A 499 -16.92 5.38 5.46
N GLY A 500 -17.49 4.22 5.84
CA GLY A 500 -18.79 3.78 5.36
C GLY A 500 -19.97 4.60 5.91
N PRO A 501 -21.16 4.46 5.31
CA PRO A 501 -22.36 5.20 5.70
C PRO A 501 -22.89 4.84 7.11
N GLY A 502 -22.50 3.69 7.65
CA GLY A 502 -22.82 3.29 9.04
C GLY A 502 -22.03 4.10 10.09
N GLU A 503 -20.86 4.63 9.72
CA GLU A 503 -20.12 5.56 10.55
C GLU A 503 -20.54 7.00 10.21
N ASP A 504 -20.38 7.42 8.95
CA ASP A 504 -20.71 8.79 8.53
C ASP A 504 -22.11 8.87 7.91
N THR A 505 -23.10 9.14 8.75
CA THR A 505 -24.50 9.32 8.35
C THR A 505 -24.73 10.52 7.41
N SER A 506 -23.74 11.42 7.25
CA SER A 506 -23.81 12.55 6.31
C SER A 506 -23.52 12.15 4.86
N ILE A 507 -23.01 10.93 4.64
CA ILE A 507 -22.98 10.30 3.33
C ILE A 507 -24.42 9.94 2.98
N GLY A 508 -25.18 10.92 2.47
CA GLY A 508 -26.54 10.73 2.00
C GLY A 508 -26.65 9.74 0.83
N SER A 509 -27.79 9.73 0.15
CA SER A 509 -27.95 9.02 -1.14
C SER A 509 -27.10 9.64 -2.26
N ALA A 510 -26.57 10.85 -2.06
CA ALA A 510 -25.71 11.54 -3.02
C ALA A 510 -24.35 10.83 -3.13
N ILE A 511 -24.09 10.34 -4.33
CA ILE A 511 -22.88 9.69 -4.84
C ILE A 511 -21.65 10.56 -4.52
N ARG A 512 -20.90 10.24 -3.46
CA ARG A 512 -19.57 10.83 -3.25
C ARG A 512 -18.52 9.88 -3.80
N ASN A 513 -17.85 10.30 -4.87
CA ASN A 513 -16.75 9.54 -5.44
C ASN A 513 -15.59 9.53 -4.46
N ALA A 514 -15.02 8.36 -4.21
CA ALA A 514 -13.73 8.24 -3.57
C ALA A 514 -12.62 8.54 -4.59
N THR A 515 -12.79 9.50 -5.52
CA THR A 515 -11.84 9.71 -6.64
C THR A 515 -10.45 9.92 -6.11
N ILE A 516 -9.64 8.90 -6.27
CA ILE A 516 -8.21 8.95 -6.02
C ILE A 516 -7.49 9.23 -7.33
N GLY A 517 -6.34 9.88 -7.27
CA GLY A 517 -5.53 10.20 -8.44
C GLY A 517 -5.57 11.66 -8.86
N TRP A 518 -4.49 12.09 -9.53
CA TRP A 518 -4.36 13.45 -10.01
C TRP A 518 -5.37 13.71 -11.14
N GLY A 519 -6.33 14.60 -10.88
CA GLY A 519 -7.43 14.97 -11.78
C GLY A 519 -7.05 15.77 -13.03
N SER A 520 -5.85 15.62 -13.58
CA SER A 520 -5.50 16.17 -14.89
C SER A 520 -4.53 15.23 -15.59
N ALA A 521 -4.84 14.74 -16.80
CA ALA A 521 -3.77 14.21 -17.64
C ALA A 521 -2.81 15.36 -17.96
N THR A 522 -1.55 15.01 -17.95
CA THR A 522 -0.48 15.95 -18.13
C THR A 522 0.25 15.62 -19.42
N LEU A 523 0.97 16.61 -19.95
CA LEU A 523 2.09 16.30 -20.83
C LEU A 523 3.03 15.31 -20.11
N ALA A 524 3.77 14.50 -20.85
CA ALA A 524 4.77 13.62 -20.26
C ALA A 524 5.66 14.43 -19.28
N GLY A 525 5.78 13.96 -18.03
CA GLY A 525 6.58 14.59 -16.99
C GLY A 525 5.88 15.50 -15.98
N GLN A 526 4.57 15.80 -16.10
CA GLN A 526 3.92 16.69 -15.09
C GLN A 526 3.20 15.95 -13.94
N ALA A 527 2.72 14.71 -14.12
CA ALA A 527 2.02 13.91 -13.10
C ALA A 527 2.20 12.39 -13.25
N GLU A 528 3.43 11.89 -13.17
CA GLU A 528 3.75 10.46 -13.26
C GLU A 528 3.99 9.84 -11.88
N ASP A 529 4.04 8.51 -11.79
CA ASP A 529 4.27 7.76 -10.55
C ASP A 529 3.20 8.02 -9.49
N VAL A 530 1.92 8.01 -9.90
CA VAL A 530 0.79 8.05 -8.96
C VAL A 530 0.58 6.64 -8.39
N ILE A 531 0.54 6.50 -7.07
CA ILE A 531 0.45 5.21 -6.39
C ILE A 531 -0.79 5.17 -5.50
N VAL A 532 -1.65 4.19 -5.73
CA VAL A 532 -2.79 3.85 -4.88
C VAL A 532 -2.64 2.42 -4.43
N ALA A 533 -2.25 2.23 -3.17
CA ALA A 533 -1.86 0.91 -2.70
C ALA A 533 -2.40 0.54 -1.32
N TRP A 534 -2.84 -0.72 -1.20
CA TRP A 534 -3.34 -1.34 0.02
C TRP A 534 -4.46 -0.58 0.73
N ASN A 535 -5.37 0.03 -0.02
CA ASN A 535 -6.49 0.76 0.56
C ASN A 535 -7.74 -0.10 0.72
N ASP A 536 -8.52 0.22 1.75
CA ASP A 536 -9.85 -0.34 2.01
C ASP A 536 -10.92 0.62 1.49
N PHE A 537 -11.48 0.29 0.33
CA PHE A 537 -12.58 1.04 -0.28
C PHE A 537 -13.88 0.24 -0.25
N ARG A 538 -14.08 -0.53 0.81
CA ARG A 538 -15.38 -1.14 1.08
C ARG A 538 -16.44 -0.08 1.39
N PHE A 539 -17.70 -0.42 1.19
CA PHE A 539 -18.87 0.47 1.33
C PHE A 539 -18.98 1.61 0.31
N ALA A 540 -18.27 1.56 -0.81
CA ALA A 540 -18.37 2.60 -1.82
C ALA A 540 -19.72 2.50 -2.57
N ARG A 541 -20.47 3.61 -2.61
CA ARG A 541 -21.75 3.71 -3.35
C ARG A 541 -21.58 4.25 -4.78
N ALA A 542 -20.38 4.72 -5.10
CA ALA A 542 -20.04 5.57 -6.23
C ALA A 542 -18.74 5.10 -6.89
N ARG A 543 -18.24 5.81 -7.92
CA ARG A 543 -16.96 5.50 -8.54
C ARG A 543 -15.82 5.70 -7.51
N ILE A 544 -14.89 4.75 -7.42
CA ILE A 544 -13.66 4.90 -6.60
C ILE A 544 -12.59 5.65 -7.38
N TRP A 545 -12.56 5.52 -8.70
CA TRP A 545 -11.54 6.16 -9.50
C TRP A 545 -12.11 6.65 -10.81
N VAL A 546 -11.74 7.88 -11.15
CA VAL A 546 -12.06 8.56 -12.39
C VAL A 546 -10.81 9.32 -12.78
N PRO A 547 -10.06 8.92 -13.83
CA PRO A 547 -9.06 9.79 -14.40
C PRO A 547 -9.78 11.03 -14.94
N ALA A 548 -9.08 12.16 -15.03
CA ALA A 548 -9.65 13.36 -15.65
C ALA A 548 -10.24 13.03 -17.02
N SER A 549 -11.44 13.51 -17.33
CA SER A 549 -11.98 13.46 -18.70
C SER A 549 -11.04 14.24 -19.61
N LEU A 550 -10.56 13.60 -20.68
CA LEU A 550 -9.56 14.19 -21.55
C LEU A 550 -10.23 14.76 -22.79
N PRO A 551 -9.99 16.04 -23.12
CA PRO A 551 -10.41 16.55 -24.42
C PRO A 551 -9.66 15.76 -25.50
N ALA A 552 -10.33 15.49 -26.61
CA ALA A 552 -9.68 14.94 -27.79
C ALA A 552 -8.46 15.80 -28.15
N ALA A 553 -7.33 15.15 -28.44
CA ALA A 553 -6.17 15.87 -28.95
C ALA A 553 -6.55 16.53 -30.28
N THR A 554 -6.22 17.82 -30.43
CA THR A 554 -6.30 18.47 -31.73
C THR A 554 -5.44 17.70 -32.73
N ALA A 555 -5.91 17.50 -33.95
CA ALA A 555 -5.12 16.85 -34.99
C ALA A 555 -3.70 17.45 -35.08
N GLY A 556 -2.68 16.59 -34.98
CA GLY A 556 -1.27 16.99 -34.99
C GLY A 556 -0.65 17.30 -33.61
N THR A 557 -1.41 17.26 -32.50
CA THR A 557 -0.85 17.33 -31.14
C THR A 557 -0.73 15.94 -30.51
N PRO A 558 0.26 15.72 -29.62
CA PRO A 558 0.33 14.47 -28.87
C PRO A 558 -0.89 14.28 -27.98
N ASN A 559 -1.38 13.04 -27.89
CA ASN A 559 -2.42 12.67 -26.95
C ASN A 559 -1.98 12.97 -25.50
N PRO A 560 -2.91 13.44 -24.64
CA PRO A 560 -2.65 13.46 -23.22
C PRO A 560 -2.36 12.02 -22.73
N SER A 561 -1.41 11.88 -21.79
CA SER A 561 -0.93 10.57 -21.37
C SER A 561 -1.28 10.25 -19.92
N ILE A 562 -1.70 9.00 -19.69
CA ILE A 562 -1.81 8.39 -18.37
C ILE A 562 -0.64 7.42 -18.24
N ARG A 563 0.40 7.84 -17.51
CA ARG A 563 1.68 7.13 -17.51
C ARG A 563 2.18 6.84 -16.12
N ARG A 564 2.66 5.60 -15.91
CA ARG A 564 3.31 5.17 -14.66
C ARG A 564 2.41 5.28 -13.44
N ASN A 565 1.13 4.94 -13.58
CA ASN A 565 0.23 4.82 -12.44
C ASN A 565 0.27 3.40 -11.86
N VAL A 566 0.16 3.30 -10.55
CA VAL A 566 0.11 2.04 -9.81
C VAL A 566 -1.21 1.96 -9.04
N LEU A 567 -1.96 0.90 -9.29
CA LEU A 567 -3.04 0.46 -8.45
C LEU A 567 -2.70 -0.93 -7.90
N PHE A 568 -2.43 -1.03 -6.61
CA PHE A 568 -1.89 -2.25 -6.02
C PHE A 568 -2.64 -2.70 -4.76
N GLY A 569 -3.11 -3.94 -4.72
CA GLY A 569 -3.52 -4.55 -3.44
C GLY A 569 -4.76 -3.91 -2.79
N ASN A 570 -5.61 -3.21 -3.53
CA ASN A 570 -6.78 -2.50 -2.97
C ASN A 570 -8.00 -3.43 -2.88
N ALA A 571 -8.77 -3.30 -1.80
CA ALA A 571 -10.05 -3.98 -1.61
C ALA A 571 -11.19 -3.00 -1.94
N CYS A 572 -11.81 -3.17 -3.10
CA CYS A 572 -12.84 -2.27 -3.62
C CYS A 572 -14.19 -2.99 -3.65
N GLU A 573 -15.19 -2.46 -2.94
CA GLU A 573 -16.56 -3.00 -2.94
C GLU A 573 -17.60 -1.93 -3.24
N ARG A 574 -18.42 -2.20 -4.26
CA ARG A 574 -19.60 -1.43 -4.61
C ARG A 574 -20.82 -1.93 -3.83
N ILE A 575 -21.63 -1.03 -3.24
CA ILE A 575 -22.88 -1.38 -2.55
C ILE A 575 -24.12 -0.63 -3.07
N GLY A 576 -23.94 0.38 -3.91
CA GLY A 576 -25.01 1.24 -4.43
C GLY A 576 -25.31 0.98 -5.91
N GLY A 577 -26.51 1.34 -6.36
CA GLY A 577 -26.98 1.11 -7.73
C GLY A 577 -26.67 2.22 -8.75
N ASP A 578 -25.66 3.07 -8.55
CA ASP A 578 -25.30 4.04 -9.59
C ASP A 578 -24.77 3.29 -10.85
N PRO A 579 -25.21 3.66 -12.06
CA PRO A 579 -24.93 2.90 -13.30
C PRO A 579 -23.52 3.11 -13.85
N SER A 580 -22.78 4.08 -13.30
CA SER A 580 -21.39 4.32 -13.65
C SER A 580 -20.50 3.12 -13.35
N PRO A 581 -19.48 2.80 -14.17
CA PRO A 581 -18.47 1.84 -13.76
C PRO A 581 -17.83 2.24 -12.45
N PHE A 582 -17.60 1.25 -11.61
CA PHE A 582 -17.05 1.45 -10.30
C PHE A 582 -15.59 1.91 -10.33
N TRP A 583 -14.86 1.45 -11.34
CA TRP A 583 -13.51 1.84 -11.67
C TRP A 583 -13.43 2.12 -13.17
N SER A 584 -12.74 3.19 -13.58
CA SER A 584 -12.40 3.36 -14.99
C SER A 584 -11.01 3.93 -15.23
N LEU A 585 -10.29 3.43 -16.23
CA LEU A 585 -9.01 3.95 -16.70
C LEU A 585 -9.01 3.95 -18.22
N GLY A 586 -9.01 5.12 -18.84
CA GLY A 586 -9.08 5.25 -20.30
C GLY A 586 -10.48 5.13 -20.90
N GLU A 587 -11.49 4.80 -20.10
CA GLU A 587 -12.89 4.74 -20.55
C GLU A 587 -13.31 6.03 -21.26
N ASP A 588 -13.86 5.89 -22.47
CA ASP A 588 -14.44 6.97 -23.28
C ASP A 588 -13.53 8.21 -23.46
N THR A 589 -12.22 8.04 -23.30
CA THR A 589 -11.24 9.14 -23.40
C THR A 589 -10.24 8.92 -24.53
N SER A 590 -9.77 10.03 -25.11
CA SER A 590 -8.62 10.02 -26.02
C SER A 590 -7.33 10.18 -25.21
N ALA A 591 -6.70 9.06 -24.85
CA ALA A 591 -5.53 9.03 -23.99
C ALA A 591 -4.44 8.09 -24.52
N THR A 592 -3.19 8.34 -24.14
CA THR A 592 -2.11 7.36 -24.27
C THR A 592 -1.79 6.78 -22.90
N MET A 593 -2.17 5.52 -22.67
CA MET A 593 -2.00 4.79 -21.41
C MET A 593 -0.78 3.89 -21.48
N THR A 594 0.28 4.26 -20.75
CA THR A 594 1.56 3.57 -20.88
C THR A 594 2.23 3.31 -19.54
N TYR A 595 2.89 2.16 -19.44
CA TYR A 595 3.68 1.82 -18.25
C TYR A 595 2.86 1.84 -16.94
N ASN A 596 1.56 1.54 -16.98
CA ASN A 596 0.73 1.46 -15.78
C ASN A 596 0.77 0.04 -15.19
N ILE A 597 0.69 -0.07 -13.87
CA ILE A 597 0.64 -1.33 -13.13
C ILE A 597 -0.70 -1.40 -12.38
N ILE A 598 -1.51 -2.40 -12.71
CA ILE A 598 -2.76 -2.71 -12.02
C ILE A 598 -2.61 -4.14 -11.51
N GLU A 599 -2.36 -4.29 -10.21
CA GLU A 599 -1.97 -5.58 -9.68
C GLU A 599 -2.60 -5.91 -8.32
N ALA A 600 -2.98 -7.17 -8.14
CA ALA A 600 -3.47 -7.69 -6.86
C ALA A 600 -4.70 -6.96 -6.28
N ASN A 601 -5.57 -6.36 -7.10
CA ASN A 601 -6.77 -5.68 -6.61
C ASN A 601 -7.99 -6.61 -6.60
N SER A 602 -8.90 -6.41 -5.65
CA SER A 602 -10.24 -7.03 -5.67
C SER A 602 -11.27 -5.97 -6.04
N PHE A 603 -11.90 -6.08 -7.21
CA PHE A 603 -12.97 -5.22 -7.69
C PHE A 603 -14.30 -5.97 -7.63
N VAL A 604 -15.10 -5.68 -6.61
CA VAL A 604 -16.31 -6.44 -6.30
C VAL A 604 -17.56 -5.55 -6.35
N GLY A 605 -18.63 -6.10 -6.91
CA GLY A 605 -19.96 -5.51 -6.98
C GLY A 605 -20.30 -4.80 -8.29
N ASP A 606 -19.35 -4.61 -9.21
CA ASP A 606 -19.59 -3.89 -10.46
C ASP A 606 -18.44 -4.07 -11.46
N ARG A 607 -18.56 -3.43 -12.62
CA ARG A 607 -17.56 -3.39 -13.69
C ARG A 607 -16.38 -2.46 -13.40
N ALA A 608 -15.21 -2.88 -13.86
CA ALA A 608 -13.96 -2.13 -13.83
C ALA A 608 -13.44 -1.90 -15.27
N ASN A 609 -13.78 -0.75 -15.85
CA ASN A 609 -13.46 -0.39 -17.22
C ASN A 609 -11.97 0.01 -17.34
N THR A 610 -11.10 -0.98 -17.52
CA THR A 610 -9.64 -0.78 -17.44
C THR A 610 -8.99 -0.84 -18.81
N LEU A 611 -8.25 0.22 -19.15
CA LEU A 611 -7.59 0.42 -20.45
C LEU A 611 -8.58 0.37 -21.62
N TYR A 612 -9.83 0.75 -21.37
CA TYR A 612 -11.00 0.59 -22.24
C TYR A 612 -10.96 1.62 -23.39
N SER A 613 -11.23 1.21 -24.64
CA SER A 613 -11.08 2.08 -25.83
C SER A 613 -12.42 2.38 -26.50
N ASP A 614 -13.06 3.48 -26.12
CA ASP A 614 -14.33 3.90 -26.74
C ASP A 614 -14.53 5.43 -26.75
N PRO A 615 -13.55 6.23 -27.21
CA PRO A 615 -13.77 7.67 -27.28
C PRO A 615 -15.00 7.95 -28.16
N LEU A 616 -15.95 8.73 -27.64
CA LEU A 616 -17.20 9.05 -28.33
C LEU A 616 -16.94 10.12 -29.41
N PRO A 617 -16.98 9.79 -30.70
CA PRO A 617 -16.78 10.79 -31.76
C PRO A 617 -17.97 11.76 -31.80
N ALA A 618 -17.70 13.06 -31.96
CA ALA A 618 -18.73 14.08 -32.12
C ALA A 618 -18.86 14.57 -33.58
N SER A 619 -17.84 14.33 -34.40
CA SER A 619 -17.76 14.74 -35.80
C SER A 619 -17.13 13.64 -36.66
N VAL A 620 -17.25 13.74 -37.99
CA VAL A 620 -16.54 12.83 -38.91
C VAL A 620 -15.03 12.91 -38.72
N ALA A 621 -14.46 14.09 -38.47
CA ALA A 621 -13.03 14.25 -38.22
C ALA A 621 -12.57 13.50 -36.96
N ASP A 622 -13.40 13.44 -35.92
CA ASP A 622 -13.11 12.67 -34.70
C ASP A 622 -13.00 11.18 -34.98
N THR A 623 -13.77 10.67 -35.94
CA THR A 623 -13.77 9.23 -36.29
C THR A 623 -12.43 8.76 -36.86
N ASP A 624 -11.56 9.67 -37.32
CA ASP A 624 -10.23 9.37 -37.85
C ASP A 624 -9.07 9.84 -36.93
N SER A 625 -9.35 10.75 -35.99
CA SER A 625 -8.30 11.45 -35.23
C SER A 625 -8.28 11.14 -33.73
N GLN A 626 -9.41 10.81 -33.11
CA GLN A 626 -9.44 10.42 -31.71
C GLN A 626 -8.78 9.06 -31.52
N ARG A 627 -7.71 8.98 -30.72
CA ARG A 627 -6.97 7.74 -30.49
C ARG A 627 -6.90 7.41 -29.01
N ASN A 628 -7.08 6.14 -28.71
CA ASN A 628 -6.76 5.59 -27.39
C ASN A 628 -5.68 4.53 -27.56
N GLN A 629 -4.56 4.72 -26.88
CA GLN A 629 -3.37 3.87 -27.01
C GLN A 629 -3.12 3.18 -25.68
N ALA A 630 -2.90 1.87 -25.72
CA ALA A 630 -2.49 1.11 -24.56
C ALA A 630 -1.25 0.29 -24.92
N LEU A 631 -0.12 0.58 -24.29
CA LEU A 631 1.12 -0.16 -24.50
C LEU A 631 1.94 -0.28 -23.21
N VAL A 632 2.65 -1.40 -23.08
CA VAL A 632 3.54 -1.69 -21.94
C VAL A 632 2.85 -1.56 -20.57
N ASN A 633 1.56 -1.87 -20.47
CA ASN A 633 0.87 -1.91 -19.18
C ASN A 633 0.99 -3.32 -18.58
N ARG A 634 1.06 -3.41 -17.25
CA ARG A 634 0.98 -4.66 -16.50
C ARG A 634 -0.37 -4.75 -15.82
N VAL A 635 -1.12 -5.81 -16.10
CA VAL A 635 -2.38 -6.13 -15.39
C VAL A 635 -2.25 -7.52 -14.81
N ALA A 636 -1.97 -7.64 -13.52
CA ALA A 636 -1.57 -8.92 -12.94
C ALA A 636 -2.32 -9.29 -11.65
N GLY A 637 -2.77 -10.54 -11.53
CA GLY A 637 -3.28 -11.06 -10.27
C GLY A 637 -4.50 -10.32 -9.70
N ASN A 638 -5.32 -9.69 -10.53
CA ASN A 638 -6.52 -8.99 -10.07
C ASN A 638 -7.72 -9.94 -10.06
N ALA A 639 -8.67 -9.69 -9.16
CA ALA A 639 -10.01 -10.28 -9.20
C ALA A 639 -11.01 -9.21 -9.64
N PHE A 640 -11.66 -9.44 -10.77
CA PHE A 640 -12.67 -8.57 -11.35
C PHE A 640 -14.02 -9.27 -11.35
N ASP A 641 -15.06 -8.59 -10.93
CA ASP A 641 -16.42 -9.04 -11.22
C ASP A 641 -16.79 -8.88 -12.68
N TRP A 642 -16.30 -7.82 -13.33
CA TRP A 642 -16.33 -7.68 -14.78
C TRP A 642 -15.22 -6.75 -15.26
N TRP A 643 -14.39 -7.23 -16.18
CA TRP A 643 -13.38 -6.43 -16.89
C TRP A 643 -13.67 -6.40 -18.40
N PRO A 644 -14.44 -5.40 -18.89
CA PRO A 644 -14.76 -5.31 -20.31
C PRO A 644 -13.58 -4.82 -21.14
N THR A 645 -13.41 -5.43 -22.31
CA THR A 645 -12.47 -5.01 -23.35
C THR A 645 -13.22 -4.53 -24.59
N LYS A 646 -13.77 -3.31 -24.57
CA LYS A 646 -14.33 -2.71 -25.79
C LYS A 646 -13.17 -2.28 -26.70
N HIS A 647 -12.66 -3.23 -27.48
CA HIS A 647 -11.51 -3.04 -28.38
C HIS A 647 -11.79 -3.53 -29.81
N ASP A 648 -13.01 -4.00 -30.06
CA ASP A 648 -13.42 -4.74 -31.25
C ASP A 648 -14.71 -4.20 -31.92
N ASP A 649 -15.13 -2.98 -31.59
CA ASP A 649 -16.31 -2.36 -32.20
C ASP A 649 -15.98 -1.75 -33.57
N PHE A 650 -15.87 -2.62 -34.58
CA PHE A 650 -15.57 -2.23 -35.96
C PHE A 650 -16.82 -1.82 -36.75
N GLU A 651 -18.02 -1.95 -36.17
CA GLU A 651 -19.28 -1.50 -36.77
C GLU A 651 -20.06 -0.65 -35.77
N ASP A 652 -19.41 0.38 -35.23
CA ASP A 652 -20.06 1.30 -34.30
C ASP A 652 -21.17 2.11 -35.01
N PRO A 653 -22.43 1.99 -34.58
CA PRO A 653 -23.55 2.73 -35.16
C PRO A 653 -23.36 4.24 -35.10
N THR A 654 -22.70 4.75 -34.05
CA THR A 654 -22.46 6.19 -33.85
C THR A 654 -21.57 6.74 -34.96
N THR A 655 -20.45 6.07 -35.21
CA THR A 655 -19.49 6.40 -36.27
C THR A 655 -20.15 6.30 -37.64
N LYS A 656 -20.91 5.22 -37.86
CA LYS A 656 -21.63 4.99 -39.11
C LYS A 656 -22.62 6.11 -39.41
N SER A 657 -23.41 6.52 -38.40
CA SER A 657 -24.36 7.64 -38.51
C SER A 657 -23.65 8.96 -38.78
N LEU A 658 -22.56 9.27 -38.07
CA LEU A 658 -21.78 10.50 -38.29
C LEU A 658 -21.20 10.57 -39.71
N ARG A 659 -20.59 9.49 -40.19
CA ARG A 659 -20.03 9.41 -41.56
C ARG A 659 -21.12 9.51 -42.62
N THR A 660 -22.29 8.89 -42.38
CA THR A 660 -23.46 9.02 -43.27
C THR A 660 -23.93 10.47 -43.34
N ALA A 661 -24.11 11.12 -42.18
CA ALA A 661 -24.56 12.51 -42.11
C ALA A 661 -23.54 13.49 -42.72
N GLY A 662 -22.25 13.18 -42.63
CA GLY A 662 -21.17 13.96 -43.25
C GLY A 662 -20.90 13.65 -44.72
N GLY A 663 -21.70 12.80 -45.37
CA GLY A 663 -21.59 12.51 -46.81
C GLY A 663 -20.43 11.59 -47.20
N VAL A 664 -19.83 10.85 -46.26
CA VAL A 664 -18.77 9.88 -46.54
C VAL A 664 -19.39 8.57 -47.05
N ILE A 665 -19.00 8.12 -48.26
CA ILE A 665 -19.51 6.88 -48.87
C ILE A 665 -18.31 5.96 -49.23
N PRO A 666 -18.30 4.68 -48.78
CA PRO A 666 -19.30 4.05 -47.91
C PRO A 666 -19.22 4.55 -46.46
N ALA A 667 -20.39 4.80 -45.84
CA ALA A 667 -20.47 5.15 -44.43
C ALA A 667 -20.31 3.89 -43.59
N THR A 668 -19.12 3.66 -43.07
CA THR A 668 -18.81 2.52 -42.20
C THR A 668 -18.79 2.92 -40.73
N GLY A 669 -19.03 1.96 -39.83
CA GLY A 669 -18.86 2.13 -38.38
C GLY A 669 -17.43 1.92 -37.90
N TYR A 670 -16.45 1.86 -38.82
CA TYR A 670 -15.07 1.51 -38.48
C TYR A 670 -14.34 2.67 -37.81
N ARG A 671 -13.61 2.33 -36.74
CA ARG A 671 -12.74 3.23 -35.98
C ARG A 671 -11.28 2.76 -36.09
N PRO A 672 -10.49 3.25 -37.07
CA PRO A 672 -9.10 2.83 -37.29
C PRO A 672 -8.20 2.90 -36.04
N GLN A 673 -8.50 3.82 -35.14
CA GLN A 673 -7.81 4.05 -33.88
C GLN A 673 -7.94 2.94 -32.84
N MET A 674 -8.96 2.07 -32.91
CA MET A 674 -9.21 1.07 -31.86
C MET A 674 -8.13 -0.03 -31.83
N VAL A 675 -7.36 -0.17 -32.92
CA VAL A 675 -6.29 -1.16 -33.03
C VAL A 675 -5.04 -0.82 -32.21
N GLU A 676 -4.88 0.43 -31.81
CA GLU A 676 -3.70 0.90 -31.04
C GLU A 676 -3.75 0.47 -29.56
N ALA A 677 -4.89 -0.06 -29.08
CA ALA A 677 -5.05 -0.64 -27.75
C ALA A 677 -5.15 -2.18 -27.78
N TRP A 678 -4.96 -2.82 -28.93
CA TRP A 678 -5.10 -4.29 -29.05
C TRP A 678 -4.12 -5.09 -28.20
N SER A 679 -3.02 -4.50 -27.73
CA SER A 679 -2.17 -5.15 -26.74
C SER A 679 -2.97 -5.61 -25.52
N VAL A 680 -4.01 -4.88 -25.12
CA VAL A 680 -4.93 -5.26 -24.03
C VAL A 680 -5.86 -6.39 -24.47
N LEU A 681 -6.46 -6.30 -25.66
CA LEU A 681 -7.36 -7.33 -26.21
C LEU A 681 -6.68 -8.71 -26.31
N TYR A 682 -5.39 -8.72 -26.67
CA TYR A 682 -4.55 -9.90 -26.74
C TYR A 682 -3.74 -10.16 -25.46
N GLY A 683 -4.14 -9.58 -24.32
CA GLY A 683 -3.62 -9.89 -22.98
C GLY A 683 -2.11 -9.67 -22.81
N VAL A 684 -1.50 -8.81 -23.62
CA VAL A 684 -0.06 -8.53 -23.59
C VAL A 684 0.29 -7.84 -22.26
N GLY A 685 1.16 -8.46 -21.47
CA GLY A 685 1.50 -7.97 -20.12
C GLY A 685 0.43 -8.27 -19.07
N ALA A 686 -0.61 -9.05 -19.42
CA ALA A 686 -1.61 -9.52 -18.48
C ALA A 686 -1.28 -10.93 -17.96
N GLN A 687 -1.52 -11.16 -16.68
CA GLN A 687 -1.21 -12.44 -16.05
C GLN A 687 -2.05 -12.74 -14.82
N GLY A 688 -2.53 -13.97 -14.67
CA GLY A 688 -3.13 -14.48 -13.44
C GLY A 688 -4.36 -13.69 -12.97
N ASN A 689 -5.03 -12.97 -13.85
CA ASN A 689 -6.27 -12.25 -13.52
C ASN A 689 -7.45 -13.22 -13.52
N PHE A 690 -8.47 -12.93 -12.72
CA PHE A 690 -9.74 -13.62 -12.76
C PHE A 690 -10.85 -12.62 -13.08
N ASP A 691 -11.54 -12.82 -14.19
CA ASP A 691 -12.74 -12.08 -14.59
C ASP A 691 -13.96 -13.00 -14.47
N ALA A 692 -14.82 -12.67 -13.51
CA ALA A 692 -16.00 -13.46 -13.19
C ALA A 692 -17.16 -13.24 -14.18
N GLY A 693 -17.19 -12.12 -14.89
CA GLY A 693 -18.29 -11.77 -15.80
C GLY A 693 -19.67 -11.68 -15.12
N ARG A 694 -19.75 -11.33 -13.83
CA ARG A 694 -21.01 -11.33 -13.05
C ARG A 694 -21.97 -10.19 -13.43
N THR A 695 -21.49 -9.13 -14.08
CA THR A 695 -22.30 -7.91 -14.39
C THR A 695 -22.50 -7.62 -15.88
N GLY A 696 -22.07 -8.50 -16.79
CA GLY A 696 -22.16 -8.21 -18.23
C GLY A 696 -22.05 -9.44 -19.14
N GLY A 697 -22.70 -9.36 -20.31
CA GLY A 697 -22.80 -10.42 -21.33
C GLY A 697 -21.55 -10.54 -22.23
N GLY A 698 -21.41 -11.68 -22.91
CA GLY A 698 -20.19 -12.12 -23.63
C GLY A 698 -19.71 -11.29 -24.84
N ASN A 699 -20.16 -10.05 -25.01
CA ASN A 699 -19.85 -9.20 -26.17
C ASN A 699 -18.54 -8.41 -26.03
N PHE A 700 -17.87 -8.40 -24.86
CA PHE A 700 -16.61 -7.67 -24.63
C PHE A 700 -15.56 -8.58 -24.01
N ALA A 701 -15.24 -9.66 -24.72
CA ALA A 701 -14.29 -10.68 -24.28
C ALA A 701 -12.88 -10.42 -24.83
N PHE A 702 -11.87 -10.89 -24.10
CA PHE A 702 -10.51 -10.89 -24.60
C PHE A 702 -10.37 -11.89 -25.76
N GLU A 703 -9.51 -11.59 -26.72
CA GLU A 703 -9.01 -12.63 -27.62
C GLU A 703 -8.10 -13.60 -26.83
N TRP A 704 -7.34 -13.07 -25.87
CA TRP A 704 -6.65 -13.87 -24.85
C TRP A 704 -6.47 -13.03 -23.57
N PRO A 705 -6.92 -13.49 -22.38
CA PRO A 705 -6.99 -12.67 -21.16
C PRO A 705 -5.66 -12.51 -20.40
N GLY A 706 -4.57 -13.07 -20.92
CA GLY A 706 -3.28 -13.10 -20.24
C GLY A 706 -2.90 -14.47 -19.68
N ARG A 707 -1.62 -14.64 -19.36
CA ARG A 707 -1.05 -15.93 -18.98
C ARG A 707 -1.61 -16.39 -17.64
N GLY A 708 -2.19 -17.59 -17.59
CA GLY A 708 -2.82 -18.13 -16.38
C GLY A 708 -4.03 -17.31 -15.89
N SER A 709 -4.48 -16.33 -16.68
CA SER A 709 -5.72 -15.60 -16.42
C SER A 709 -6.93 -16.47 -16.77
N THR A 710 -8.10 -16.09 -16.27
CA THR A 710 -9.36 -16.75 -16.65
C THR A 710 -10.44 -15.68 -16.80
N GLN A 711 -11.18 -15.76 -17.91
CA GLN A 711 -12.39 -15.01 -18.12
C GLN A 711 -13.55 -15.98 -18.23
N THR A 712 -14.62 -15.70 -17.49
CA THR A 712 -15.86 -16.50 -17.48
C THR A 712 -17.06 -15.60 -17.71
N THR A 713 -18.21 -16.18 -18.07
CA THR A 713 -19.45 -15.43 -18.30
C THR A 713 -20.40 -15.43 -17.09
N SER A 714 -20.07 -16.16 -16.02
CA SER A 714 -20.86 -16.30 -14.78
C SER A 714 -20.06 -16.99 -13.66
N GLY A 715 -18.77 -16.68 -13.54
CA GLY A 715 -17.90 -17.26 -12.52
C GLY A 715 -18.26 -16.80 -11.11
N VAL A 716 -17.99 -17.65 -10.12
CA VAL A 716 -18.15 -17.30 -8.69
C VAL A 716 -16.75 -17.25 -8.07
N PRO A 717 -16.27 -16.07 -7.63
CA PRO A 717 -14.96 -15.95 -6.98
C PRO A 717 -14.82 -16.74 -5.67
N ALA A 718 -15.94 -17.16 -5.06
CA ALA A 718 -15.99 -17.91 -3.79
C ALA A 718 -15.30 -17.19 -2.63
N TYR A 719 -15.71 -15.94 -2.41
CA TYR A 719 -15.34 -15.15 -1.23
C TYR A 719 -15.96 -15.69 0.05
N ALA A 720 -15.33 -15.43 1.20
CA ALA A 720 -15.88 -15.79 2.51
C ALA A 720 -17.21 -15.09 2.80
N SER A 721 -17.36 -13.82 2.40
CA SER A 721 -18.63 -13.10 2.43
C SER A 721 -18.67 -12.02 1.35
N ASP A 722 -19.65 -12.09 0.45
CA ASP A 722 -19.90 -11.06 -0.55
C ASP A 722 -21.03 -10.13 -0.08
N ALA A 723 -20.64 -8.94 0.38
CA ALA A 723 -21.58 -7.89 0.80
C ALA A 723 -21.70 -6.76 -0.23
N SER A 724 -21.19 -6.98 -1.44
CA SER A 724 -21.29 -6.03 -2.55
C SER A 724 -22.71 -5.98 -3.12
N LEU A 725 -22.91 -5.10 -4.10
CA LEU A 725 -24.14 -4.93 -4.88
C LEU A 725 -24.63 -6.25 -5.50
N LEU A 726 -23.72 -7.16 -5.87
CA LEU A 726 -24.03 -8.46 -6.46
C LEU A 726 -24.19 -9.57 -5.42
N GLY A 727 -23.89 -9.26 -4.16
CA GLY A 727 -24.08 -10.13 -3.00
C GLY A 727 -25.25 -9.63 -2.15
N THR A 728 -25.01 -9.36 -0.87
CA THR A 728 -26.06 -8.92 0.06
C THR A 728 -26.38 -7.43 0.00
N GLY A 729 -25.53 -6.61 -0.62
CA GLY A 729 -25.72 -5.15 -0.76
C GLY A 729 -25.52 -4.32 0.51
N ILE A 730 -25.08 -4.92 1.62
CA ILE A 730 -24.94 -4.22 2.92
C ILE A 730 -23.56 -3.59 3.14
N GLY A 731 -22.57 -3.99 2.35
CA GLY A 731 -21.17 -3.57 2.47
C GLY A 731 -20.36 -4.26 3.57
N GLY A 732 -19.06 -4.06 3.53
CA GLY A 732 -18.12 -4.59 4.52
C GLY A 732 -17.76 -6.05 4.31
N GLY A 733 -17.87 -6.54 3.08
CA GLY A 733 -17.62 -7.93 2.75
C GLY A 733 -16.23 -8.41 3.13
N ASP A 734 -16.12 -9.73 3.30
CA ASP A 734 -14.87 -10.45 3.51
C ASP A 734 -14.46 -11.15 2.22
N TYR A 735 -13.62 -10.45 1.46
CA TYR A 735 -13.18 -10.85 0.12
C TYR A 735 -11.96 -11.77 0.13
N ARG A 736 -11.65 -12.41 1.27
CA ARG A 736 -10.70 -13.52 1.32
C ARG A 736 -11.29 -14.71 0.55
N PRO A 737 -10.59 -15.26 -0.45
CA PRO A 737 -11.05 -16.46 -1.13
C PRO A 737 -10.96 -17.70 -0.24
N GLY A 738 -11.91 -18.63 -0.41
CA GLY A 738 -11.80 -19.97 0.15
C GLY A 738 -10.67 -20.78 -0.50
N ALA A 739 -10.28 -21.89 0.13
CA ALA A 739 -9.19 -22.75 -0.36
C ALA A 739 -9.45 -23.37 -1.75
N THR A 740 -10.72 -23.57 -2.13
CA THR A 740 -11.15 -24.10 -3.44
C THR A 740 -11.52 -23.00 -4.43
N SER A 741 -11.29 -21.73 -4.07
CA SER A 741 -11.65 -20.61 -4.93
C SER A 741 -10.89 -20.68 -6.26
N PRO A 742 -11.55 -20.32 -7.39
CA PRO A 742 -10.87 -20.21 -8.69
C PRO A 742 -9.84 -19.08 -8.74
N LEU A 743 -9.78 -18.21 -7.71
CA LEU A 743 -8.74 -17.18 -7.55
C LEU A 743 -7.38 -17.75 -7.13
N THR A 744 -7.34 -18.99 -6.64
CA THR A 744 -6.11 -19.61 -6.14
C THR A 744 -5.18 -20.06 -7.27
N ALA A 745 -3.87 -20.11 -6.98
CA ALA A 745 -2.81 -20.58 -7.88
C ALA A 745 -2.73 -19.85 -9.26
N ARG A 746 -3.04 -18.55 -9.30
CA ARG A 746 -3.03 -17.72 -10.52
C ARG A 746 -1.76 -16.89 -10.69
N VAL A 747 -1.27 -16.29 -9.59
CA VAL A 747 -0.19 -15.31 -9.63
C VAL A 747 1.15 -16.04 -9.68
N THR A 748 2.04 -15.71 -10.62
CA THR A 748 3.40 -16.32 -10.66
C THR A 748 4.51 -15.35 -10.30
N SER A 749 4.23 -14.06 -10.23
CA SER A 749 5.14 -13.02 -9.74
C SER A 749 4.34 -11.81 -9.29
N GLY A 750 4.93 -10.98 -8.42
CA GLY A 750 4.28 -9.76 -7.95
C GLY A 750 5.22 -8.76 -7.31
N ASN A 751 4.69 -7.56 -7.08
CA ASN A 751 5.41 -6.41 -6.55
C ASN A 751 5.44 -6.35 -5.01
N SER A 752 4.80 -7.31 -4.32
CA SER A 752 4.84 -7.41 -2.87
C SER A 752 4.66 -8.84 -2.40
N ASP A 753 5.42 -9.24 -1.39
CA ASP A 753 5.34 -10.54 -0.70
C ASP A 753 4.25 -10.58 0.38
N ARG A 754 3.49 -9.50 0.55
CA ARG A 754 2.37 -9.40 1.49
C ARG A 754 1.08 -8.97 0.78
N ASP A 755 -0.05 -9.42 1.32
CA ASP A 755 -1.36 -9.00 0.87
C ASP A 755 -1.86 -7.75 1.61
N PHE A 756 -3.09 -7.33 1.31
CA PHE A 756 -3.75 -6.19 1.97
C PHE A 756 -3.76 -6.32 3.50
N ALA A 757 -4.02 -7.51 4.02
CA ALA A 757 -4.10 -7.82 5.45
C ALA A 757 -2.74 -8.17 6.09
N GLY A 758 -1.62 -8.00 5.38
CA GLY A 758 -0.27 -8.29 5.87
C GLY A 758 0.10 -9.78 5.89
N GLN A 759 -0.72 -10.66 5.30
CA GLN A 759 -0.42 -12.08 5.18
C GLN A 759 0.60 -12.36 4.08
N VAL A 760 1.41 -13.41 4.25
CA VAL A 760 2.45 -13.80 3.28
C VAL A 760 1.81 -14.32 2.00
N ARG A 761 2.14 -13.70 0.87
CA ARG A 761 1.82 -14.23 -0.46
C ARG A 761 2.83 -15.32 -0.84
N ARG A 762 2.33 -16.47 -1.27
CA ARG A 762 3.13 -17.58 -1.82
C ARG A 762 2.91 -17.67 -3.32
N LEU A 763 3.86 -18.26 -4.03
CA LEU A 763 3.75 -18.55 -5.46
C LEU A 763 3.58 -20.07 -5.68
N PRO A 764 2.69 -20.51 -6.59
CA PRO A 764 1.69 -19.70 -7.29
C PRO A 764 0.65 -19.12 -6.30
N GLY A 765 0.32 -17.85 -6.48
CA GLY A 765 -0.44 -17.03 -5.53
C GLY A 765 -1.88 -16.81 -5.92
N VAL A 766 -2.56 -15.98 -5.13
CA VAL A 766 -4.00 -15.73 -5.25
C VAL A 766 -4.25 -14.41 -5.98
N ALA A 767 -5.21 -14.42 -6.90
CA ALA A 767 -5.73 -13.21 -7.54
C ALA A 767 -6.61 -12.42 -6.56
N GLY A 768 -6.42 -11.10 -6.51
CA GLY A 768 -7.13 -10.20 -5.60
C GLY A 768 -6.25 -9.66 -4.46
N ALA A 769 -6.87 -8.80 -3.64
CA ALA A 769 -6.22 -8.06 -2.55
C ALA A 769 -5.76 -8.94 -1.39
N TYR A 770 -6.36 -10.11 -1.23
CA TYR A 770 -6.15 -11.03 -0.12
C TYR A 770 -5.52 -12.34 -0.59
N VAL A 771 -4.74 -12.98 0.29
CA VAL A 771 -4.46 -14.42 0.16
C VAL A 771 -5.70 -15.23 0.48
N ALA A 772 -5.73 -16.48 0.04
CA ALA A 772 -6.75 -17.42 0.46
C ALA A 772 -6.75 -17.49 1.98
N SER A 773 -7.96 -17.50 2.57
CA SER A 773 -8.07 -17.83 3.99
C SER A 773 -7.31 -19.13 4.19
N PRO A 774 -6.36 -19.21 5.15
CA PRO A 774 -5.81 -20.50 5.49
C PRO A 774 -7.01 -21.38 5.71
N ALA A 775 -7.10 -22.50 4.97
CA ALA A 775 -8.12 -23.50 5.28
C ALA A 775 -8.05 -23.60 6.80
N ALA A 776 -9.19 -23.49 7.48
CA ALA A 776 -9.25 -23.88 8.86
C ALA A 776 -8.91 -25.37 8.84
N THR A 777 -7.63 -25.69 8.80
CA THR A 777 -7.10 -26.92 9.31
C THR A 777 -7.50 -26.81 10.76
N ALA A 778 -8.69 -27.33 11.07
CA ALA A 778 -8.92 -27.90 12.37
C ALA A 778 -7.62 -28.65 12.65
N PRO A 779 -6.80 -28.22 13.64
CA PRO A 779 -5.49 -28.79 13.81
C PRO A 779 -5.75 -30.26 14.07
N VAL A 780 -5.42 -31.10 13.10
CA VAL A 780 -5.32 -32.54 13.32
C VAL A 780 -4.32 -32.61 14.45
N ALA A 781 -4.79 -32.99 15.64
CA ALA A 781 -3.95 -33.16 16.81
C ALA A 781 -2.70 -33.92 16.34
N ALA A 782 -1.54 -33.27 16.36
CA ALA A 782 -0.30 -33.86 15.91
C ALA A 782 0.03 -34.99 16.89
N ARG A 783 -0.42 -36.21 16.58
CA ARG A 783 0.04 -37.42 17.25
C ARG A 783 1.33 -37.82 16.55
N SER A 784 2.47 -37.64 17.23
CA SER A 784 3.74 -38.22 16.81
C SER A 784 4.01 -39.48 17.63
N PRO A 785 3.69 -40.69 17.11
CA PRO A 785 4.16 -41.92 17.73
C PRO A 785 5.61 -42.19 17.28
N GLN A 786 6.58 -42.00 18.17
CA GLN A 786 7.93 -42.54 17.98
C GLN A 786 8.01 -43.93 18.63
N ARG A 787 8.33 -44.96 17.83
CA ARG A 787 8.77 -46.29 18.30
C ARG A 787 10.23 -46.45 17.91
N GLY A 788 11.15 -46.31 18.86
CA GLY A 788 12.57 -46.59 18.68
C GLY A 788 12.94 -47.90 19.37
N GLY A 789 13.63 -48.79 18.66
CA GLY A 789 14.02 -50.13 19.14
C GLY A 789 15.39 -50.23 19.80
N ASP A 790 16.18 -49.15 19.87
CA ASP A 790 17.51 -49.15 20.47
C ASP A 790 17.79 -47.80 21.16
N ALA A 791 18.74 -47.76 22.10
CA ALA A 791 19.09 -46.60 22.92
C ALA A 791 19.28 -45.32 22.07
N ALA A 792 18.32 -44.40 22.12
CA ALA A 792 18.30 -43.18 21.36
C ALA A 792 18.37 -41.96 22.28
N ILE A 793 19.17 -40.96 21.92
CA ILE A 793 19.10 -39.61 22.47
C ILE A 793 18.15 -38.82 21.56
N GLY A 794 16.91 -38.59 22.01
CA GLY A 794 15.92 -37.80 21.28
C GLY A 794 15.76 -36.40 21.86
N LEU A 795 15.83 -35.38 21.01
CA LEU A 795 15.42 -34.01 21.34
C LEU A 795 14.10 -33.71 20.61
N ALA A 796 13.03 -33.46 21.36
CA ALA A 796 11.73 -33.07 20.81
C ALA A 796 11.36 -31.64 21.27
N LEU A 797 11.13 -30.74 20.31
CA LEU A 797 10.77 -29.34 20.54
C LEU A 797 9.43 -28.99 19.83
N PRO A 798 8.27 -29.41 20.35
CA PRO A 798 6.99 -29.02 19.76
C PRO A 798 6.66 -27.56 20.11
N LEU A 799 6.64 -26.69 19.10
CA LEU A 799 6.05 -25.35 19.17
C LEU A 799 4.59 -25.45 18.72
N ALA A 800 3.64 -25.56 19.65
CA ALA A 800 2.21 -25.64 19.32
C ALA A 800 1.38 -24.70 20.22
N PRO A 801 0.47 -23.87 19.64
CA PRO A 801 -0.32 -22.91 20.41
C PRO A 801 -1.50 -23.52 21.19
N PHE A 802 -1.84 -24.81 21.00
CA PHE A 802 -2.92 -25.50 21.71
C PHE A 802 -2.56 -26.97 22.02
N GLY A 803 -3.17 -27.52 23.08
CA GLY A 803 -2.75 -28.73 23.82
C GLY A 803 -2.17 -29.87 22.98
N ALA A 804 -0.96 -30.29 23.34
CA ALA A 804 -0.25 -31.41 22.75
C ALA A 804 -0.41 -32.68 23.61
N ALA A 805 -0.64 -33.82 22.97
CA ALA A 805 -0.58 -35.14 23.60
C ALA A 805 0.61 -35.91 23.00
N HIS A 806 1.64 -36.15 23.81
CA HIS A 806 2.83 -36.89 23.42
C HIS A 806 2.87 -38.24 24.12
N SER A 807 3.06 -39.32 23.37
CA SER A 807 3.26 -40.67 23.90
C SER A 807 4.58 -41.25 23.39
N HIS A 808 5.52 -41.54 24.28
CA HIS A 808 6.75 -42.27 23.97
C HIS A 808 6.63 -43.71 24.49
N ALA A 809 7.01 -44.67 23.65
CA ALA A 809 7.11 -46.07 24.02
C ALA A 809 8.51 -46.58 23.69
N ALA A 810 9.34 -46.81 24.72
CA ALA A 810 10.71 -47.29 24.59
C ALA A 810 10.87 -48.65 25.27
N THR A 811 11.62 -49.56 24.63
CA THR A 811 11.86 -50.93 25.14
C THR A 811 13.24 -51.13 25.76
N ALA A 812 14.05 -50.06 25.85
CA ALA A 812 15.40 -50.05 26.43
C ALA A 812 15.64 -48.79 27.29
N THR A 813 16.74 -48.75 28.03
CA THR A 813 17.16 -47.64 28.91
C THR A 813 17.27 -46.32 28.13
N GLU A 814 16.50 -45.29 28.52
CA GLU A 814 16.42 -44.01 27.80
C GLU A 814 16.91 -42.84 28.67
N PHE A 815 17.60 -41.89 28.03
CA PHE A 815 17.95 -40.57 28.58
C PHE A 815 17.29 -39.50 27.70
N GLY A 816 16.15 -38.97 28.16
CA GLY A 816 15.30 -38.08 27.36
C GLY A 816 15.28 -36.64 27.87
N TRP A 817 15.37 -35.67 26.95
CA TRP A 817 15.17 -34.25 27.22
C TRP A 817 13.92 -33.77 26.47
N THR A 818 12.90 -33.30 27.20
CA THR A 818 11.70 -32.71 26.61
C THR A 818 11.48 -31.30 27.15
N THR A 819 11.34 -30.34 26.24
CA THR A 819 10.99 -28.96 26.55
C THR A 819 9.73 -28.59 25.79
N VAL A 820 8.68 -28.17 26.51
CA VAL A 820 7.41 -27.75 25.89
C VAL A 820 7.15 -26.28 26.20
N LEU A 821 7.01 -25.48 25.15
CA LEU A 821 6.45 -24.12 25.22
C LEU A 821 5.01 -24.18 24.73
N ALA A 822 4.05 -24.26 25.64
CA ALA A 822 2.62 -24.32 25.30
C ALA A 822 1.78 -23.43 26.21
N ALA A 823 0.80 -22.73 25.63
CA ALA A 823 -0.14 -21.87 26.35
C ALA A 823 -1.34 -22.62 26.96
N ALA A 824 -1.40 -23.95 26.83
CA ALA A 824 -2.55 -24.80 27.16
C ALA A 824 -2.12 -26.13 27.82
N PRO A 825 -3.05 -26.93 28.41
CA PRO A 825 -2.72 -28.15 29.13
C PRO A 825 -1.97 -29.17 28.26
N VAL A 826 -0.90 -29.75 28.80
CA VAL A 826 -0.09 -30.78 28.14
C VAL A 826 -0.30 -32.12 28.86
N VAL A 827 -0.48 -33.19 28.10
CA VAL A 827 -0.49 -34.57 28.60
C VAL A 827 0.69 -35.32 27.99
N GLN A 828 1.63 -35.72 28.83
CA GLN A 828 2.77 -36.54 28.43
C GLN A 828 2.67 -37.91 29.10
N ALA A 829 2.78 -38.97 28.29
CA ALA A 829 2.80 -40.35 28.76
C ALA A 829 4.07 -41.05 28.26
N ASN A 830 4.93 -41.47 29.18
CA ASN A 830 6.11 -42.28 28.87
C ASN A 830 5.86 -43.71 29.35
N LEU A 831 5.87 -44.65 28.40
CA LEU A 831 5.81 -46.09 28.64
C LEU A 831 7.19 -46.67 28.37
N ALA A 832 7.94 -47.00 29.42
CA ALA A 832 9.28 -47.57 29.30
C ALA A 832 9.30 -49.03 29.80
N GLY A 833 9.99 -49.90 29.06
CA GLY A 833 10.21 -51.30 29.45
C GLY A 833 11.45 -51.56 30.33
N ALA A 834 12.17 -50.50 30.75
CA ALA A 834 13.40 -50.58 31.56
C ALA A 834 13.62 -49.29 32.39
N ALA A 835 14.63 -49.28 33.29
CA ALA A 835 15.03 -48.11 34.09
C ALA A 835 15.28 -46.85 33.22
N THR A 836 14.75 -45.71 33.64
CA THR A 836 14.77 -44.46 32.87
C THR A 836 15.10 -43.25 33.74
N VAL A 837 15.85 -42.29 33.17
CA VAL A 837 16.07 -40.95 33.72
C VAL A 837 15.44 -39.95 32.76
N ALA A 838 14.35 -39.31 33.18
CA ALA A 838 13.62 -38.35 32.37
C ALA A 838 13.77 -36.93 32.94
N TRP A 839 14.11 -35.99 32.07
CA TRP A 839 14.17 -34.55 32.37
C TRP A 839 13.06 -33.83 31.61
N ALA A 840 12.17 -33.17 32.35
CA ALA A 840 11.10 -32.33 31.78
C ALA A 840 11.19 -30.91 32.35
N ALA A 841 11.18 -29.92 31.45
CA ALA A 841 11.08 -28.51 31.81
C ALA A 841 9.90 -27.89 31.04
N ASP A 842 8.88 -27.48 31.78
CA ASP A 842 7.65 -26.90 31.23
C ASP A 842 7.59 -25.39 31.51
N LEU A 843 7.29 -24.62 30.47
CA LEU A 843 6.95 -23.19 30.56
C LEU A 843 5.48 -23.03 30.16
N ALA A 844 4.55 -23.39 31.06
CA ALA A 844 3.12 -23.52 30.75
C ALA A 844 2.21 -22.59 31.58
N ALA A 845 1.13 -22.11 30.97
CA ALA A 845 0.14 -21.23 31.61
C ALA A 845 -1.02 -21.96 32.32
N ALA A 846 -1.16 -23.29 32.17
CA ALA A 846 -2.19 -24.10 32.83
C ALA A 846 -1.78 -25.58 32.97
N SER A 847 -2.07 -26.16 34.14
CA SER A 847 -1.93 -27.57 34.58
C SER A 847 -1.35 -28.59 33.57
N ALA A 848 -0.17 -29.14 33.87
CA ALA A 848 0.41 -30.28 33.16
C ALA A 848 0.10 -31.61 33.89
N ARG A 849 -0.13 -32.71 33.15
CA ARG A 849 -0.19 -34.06 33.72
C ARG A 849 0.90 -34.94 33.11
N HIS A 850 1.79 -35.42 33.96
CA HIS A 850 2.86 -36.35 33.60
C HIS A 850 2.54 -37.74 34.12
N GLY A 851 2.39 -38.71 33.22
CA GLY A 851 2.21 -40.12 33.55
C GLY A 851 3.46 -40.92 33.23
N LEU A 852 4.14 -41.44 34.26
CA LEU A 852 5.21 -42.42 34.13
C LEU A 852 4.68 -43.79 34.57
N ALA A 853 4.69 -44.76 33.66
CA ALA A 853 4.43 -46.16 33.99
C ALA A 853 5.64 -46.98 33.56
N SER A 854 6.41 -47.46 34.54
CA SER A 854 7.54 -48.37 34.36
C SER A 854 7.48 -49.49 35.40
N PRO A 855 7.77 -50.75 35.03
CA PRO A 855 7.91 -51.85 35.99
C PRO A 855 9.23 -51.81 36.82
N ASP A 856 10.17 -50.92 36.49
CA ASP A 856 11.50 -50.77 37.12
C ASP A 856 11.67 -49.41 37.83
N PRO A 857 12.63 -49.24 38.78
CA PRO A 857 12.87 -47.96 39.46
C PRO A 857 13.24 -46.84 38.46
N ALA A 858 12.47 -45.76 38.47
CA ALA A 858 12.68 -44.58 37.64
C ALA A 858 12.98 -43.35 38.51
N LEU A 859 13.93 -42.51 38.08
CA LEU A 859 14.22 -41.23 38.71
C LEU A 859 13.69 -40.12 37.80
N ALA A 860 12.66 -39.39 38.25
CA ALA A 860 12.10 -38.26 37.54
C ALA A 860 12.45 -36.95 38.26
N LEU A 861 13.04 -36.00 37.54
CA LEU A 861 13.33 -34.66 38.03
C LEU A 861 12.53 -33.66 37.18
N VAL A 862 11.58 -32.96 37.79
CA VAL A 862 10.67 -32.03 37.10
C VAL A 862 10.90 -30.61 37.61
N PHE A 863 11.19 -29.68 36.70
CA PHE A 863 11.25 -28.25 36.99
C PHE A 863 10.07 -27.55 36.33
N ALA A 864 9.20 -26.93 37.13
CA ALA A 864 8.09 -26.12 36.64
C ALA A 864 8.32 -24.64 36.98
N ILE A 865 8.30 -23.77 35.97
CA ILE A 865 8.30 -22.31 36.17
C ILE A 865 6.86 -21.86 35.98
N VAL A 866 6.17 -21.58 37.08
CA VAL A 866 4.72 -21.33 37.09
C VAL A 866 4.44 -19.83 37.34
N PRO A 867 3.56 -19.16 36.55
CA PRO A 867 2.98 -17.88 36.93
C PRO A 867 2.11 -18.02 38.21
N ALA A 868 2.15 -17.04 39.11
CA ALA A 868 1.71 -17.10 40.52
C ALA A 868 0.26 -17.56 40.87
N ASN A 869 -0.55 -18.06 39.94
CA ASN A 869 -1.99 -18.27 40.10
C ASN A 869 -2.52 -19.71 39.87
N SER A 870 -1.69 -20.75 39.76
CA SER A 870 -2.19 -22.13 39.59
C SER A 870 -2.39 -22.87 40.92
N ARG A 871 -3.60 -23.41 41.16
CA ARG A 871 -3.86 -24.40 42.22
C ARG A 871 -3.65 -25.80 41.65
N ASP A 872 -2.76 -26.59 42.24
CA ASP A 872 -2.66 -28.02 41.97
C ASP A 872 -3.15 -28.88 43.15
N ARG A 873 -3.80 -30.00 42.82
CA ARG A 873 -4.03 -31.16 43.69
C ARG A 873 -2.97 -32.20 43.34
N LEU A 874 -2.06 -32.50 44.27
CA LEU A 874 -1.14 -33.65 44.19
C LEU A 874 -1.75 -34.85 44.92
N ALA A 875 -1.67 -36.03 44.31
CA ALA A 875 -1.88 -37.32 44.98
C ALA A 875 -0.51 -37.87 45.41
N ASP A 876 -0.45 -38.41 46.63
CA ASP A 876 0.73 -38.90 47.35
C ASP A 876 1.65 -39.84 46.56
N THR A 877 2.96 -39.55 46.53
CA THR A 877 4.00 -40.18 47.38
C THR A 877 5.39 -39.63 46.98
N ALA A 878 5.86 -38.56 47.63
CA ALA A 878 7.28 -38.23 47.88
C ALA A 878 7.40 -36.79 48.44
N SER A 879 8.23 -36.63 49.47
CA SER A 879 8.49 -35.38 50.21
C SER A 879 9.30 -34.36 49.40
N PHE A 880 8.91 -33.08 49.48
CA PHE A 880 9.71 -31.94 48.98
C PHE A 880 9.83 -30.84 50.05
N VAL A 881 11.04 -30.26 50.16
CA VAL A 881 11.37 -29.11 51.01
C VAL A 881 11.63 -27.92 50.10
N GLY A 882 10.97 -26.78 50.34
CA GLY A 882 11.23 -25.52 49.63
C GLY A 882 10.54 -24.33 50.31
N THR A 883 11.31 -23.30 50.62
CA THR A 883 10.98 -22.12 51.42
C THR A 883 10.58 -20.90 50.58
N ASP A 884 9.66 -20.14 51.18
CA ASP A 884 9.35 -18.71 51.06
C ASP A 884 8.46 -18.15 49.94
N SER A 885 7.41 -17.48 50.43
CA SER A 885 6.40 -16.63 49.76
C SER A 885 5.20 -17.33 49.12
N ALA A 886 4.25 -17.79 49.95
CA ALA A 886 2.91 -18.17 49.50
C ALA A 886 1.80 -17.66 50.45
N ALA A 887 0.75 -17.09 49.86
CA ALA A 887 -0.50 -16.79 50.55
C ALA A 887 -1.17 -18.08 51.04
N ILE A 888 -1.52 -18.15 52.33
CA ILE A 888 -2.20 -19.32 52.91
C ILE A 888 -3.70 -19.17 52.74
N LEU A 889 -4.30 -20.03 51.92
CA LEU A 889 -5.75 -20.15 51.81
C LEU A 889 -6.26 -21.28 52.71
N ALA A 890 -6.76 -20.95 53.90
CA ALA A 890 -7.43 -21.92 54.77
C ALA A 890 -8.89 -22.08 54.34
N ALA A 891 -9.24 -23.20 53.71
CA ALA A 891 -10.55 -23.45 53.11
C ALA A 891 -11.71 -23.70 54.11
N ALA A 892 -11.53 -23.47 55.41
CA ALA A 892 -12.54 -23.83 56.42
C ALA A 892 -13.29 -22.65 57.07
N THR A 893 -12.92 -21.37 56.82
CA THR A 893 -13.47 -20.26 57.64
C THR A 893 -13.86 -18.97 56.91
N GLY A 894 -13.75 -18.87 55.58
CA GLY A 894 -14.34 -17.75 54.82
C GLY A 894 -13.73 -16.36 55.10
N VAL A 895 -12.43 -16.27 55.39
CA VAL A 895 -11.70 -15.02 55.66
C VAL A 895 -10.54 -14.85 54.68
N LEU A 896 -10.43 -13.67 54.07
CA LEU A 896 -9.27 -13.22 53.28
C LEU A 896 -8.43 -12.23 54.11
N ARG A 897 -7.11 -12.45 54.19
CA ARG A 897 -6.15 -11.57 54.87
C ARG A 897 -5.09 -11.09 53.89
N PHE A 898 -4.80 -9.79 53.93
CA PHE A 898 -3.71 -9.16 53.20
C PHE A 898 -2.77 -8.49 54.20
N THR A 899 -1.47 -8.59 53.96
CA THR A 899 -0.44 -7.97 54.82
C THR A 899 -0.12 -6.54 54.40
N ASP A 900 -0.17 -6.19 53.11
CA ASP A 900 -0.05 -4.81 52.59
C ASP A 900 -0.71 -4.68 51.20
N LEU A 901 -1.32 -3.52 50.89
CA LEU A 901 -1.88 -3.20 49.56
C LEU A 901 -1.54 -1.75 49.16
N PRO A 902 -0.94 -1.49 47.98
CA PRO A 902 -1.04 -0.21 47.30
C PRO A 902 -2.33 -0.14 46.46
N GLU A 903 -2.95 1.05 46.37
CA GLU A 903 -4.26 1.37 45.76
C GLU A 903 -4.50 0.89 44.31
N PRO A 904 -5.76 0.92 43.80
CA PRO A 904 -6.99 0.36 44.33
C PRO A 904 -7.43 -0.91 43.57
N LEU A 905 -7.94 -1.90 44.31
CA LEU A 905 -8.39 -3.19 43.77
C LEU A 905 -9.83 -3.08 43.22
N LEU A 906 -9.98 -3.13 41.89
CA LEU A 906 -11.28 -3.28 41.23
C LEU A 906 -11.70 -4.77 41.22
N LEU A 907 -12.81 -5.10 41.90
CA LEU A 907 -13.39 -6.44 41.85
C LEU A 907 -14.31 -6.56 40.62
N PRO A 908 -14.16 -7.60 39.78
CA PRO A 908 -15.07 -7.84 38.65
C PRO A 908 -16.46 -8.24 39.13
N ALA A 909 -17.50 -7.78 38.44
CA ALA A 909 -18.88 -8.16 38.69
C ALA A 909 -19.06 -9.68 38.45
N GLY A 910 -19.44 -10.43 39.49
CA GLY A 910 -19.71 -11.87 39.38
C GLY A 910 -19.43 -12.74 40.62
N ILE A 911 -18.97 -12.18 41.75
CA ILE A 911 -18.77 -12.97 42.97
C ILE A 911 -20.10 -13.05 43.74
N THR A 912 -20.90 -14.07 43.43
CA THR A 912 -22.06 -14.44 44.22
C THR A 912 -21.63 -15.24 45.46
N ALA A 913 -21.90 -14.66 46.63
CA ALA A 913 -22.09 -15.31 47.94
C ALA A 913 -20.95 -16.19 48.50
N ALA A 914 -19.78 -15.63 48.85
CA ALA A 914 -18.83 -16.36 49.71
C ALA A 914 -17.82 -15.52 50.53
N VAL A 915 -17.99 -14.20 50.69
CA VAL A 915 -17.07 -13.39 51.50
C VAL A 915 -17.84 -12.68 52.61
N ARG A 916 -17.68 -13.13 53.86
CA ARG A 916 -18.39 -12.53 55.01
C ARG A 916 -17.52 -11.57 55.83
N THR A 917 -16.19 -11.56 55.69
CA THR A 917 -15.33 -10.61 56.41
C THR A 917 -13.98 -10.40 55.71
N LEU A 918 -13.58 -9.13 55.54
CA LEU A 918 -12.26 -8.71 55.08
C LEU A 918 -11.49 -8.13 56.28
N ALA A 919 -10.24 -8.57 56.52
CA ALA A 919 -9.41 -8.07 57.61
C ALA A 919 -8.05 -7.57 57.07
N ILE A 920 -7.69 -6.32 57.41
CA ILE A 920 -6.48 -5.63 56.97
C ILE A 920 -5.72 -5.17 58.22
N GLY A 921 -4.49 -5.67 58.40
CA GLY A 921 -3.56 -5.17 59.44
C GLY A 921 -3.99 -5.36 60.90
N ALA A 922 -3.08 -5.02 61.83
CA ALA A 922 -3.20 -5.32 63.26
C ALA A 922 -4.24 -4.47 64.04
N ASP A 923 -4.91 -3.50 63.42
CA ASP A 923 -5.95 -2.70 64.07
C ASP A 923 -7.36 -3.09 63.59
N ARG A 924 -8.12 -3.73 64.48
CA ARG A 924 -9.48 -4.23 64.23
C ARG A 924 -10.48 -3.08 64.04
N ARG A 925 -10.66 -2.59 62.82
CA ARG A 925 -11.86 -1.81 62.44
C ARG A 925 -12.79 -2.67 61.57
N ARG A 926 -14.05 -2.81 61.99
CA ARG A 926 -15.10 -3.55 61.25
C ARG A 926 -15.73 -2.62 60.23
N LEU A 927 -15.67 -2.97 58.95
CA LEU A 927 -16.47 -2.34 57.88
C LEU A 927 -17.69 -3.24 57.62
N ALA A 928 -18.91 -2.70 57.79
CA ALA A 928 -20.14 -3.37 57.41
C ALA A 928 -20.52 -2.95 55.99
N ILE A 929 -20.66 -3.91 55.08
CA ILE A 929 -21.12 -3.68 53.70
C ILE A 929 -22.61 -4.01 53.66
N ALA A 930 -23.46 -3.00 53.42
CA ALA A 930 -24.89 -3.22 53.12
C ALA A 930 -25.04 -3.56 51.64
N LEU A 931 -25.76 -4.64 51.33
CA LEU A 931 -26.06 -5.07 49.97
C LEU A 931 -27.40 -4.44 49.55
N SER A 932 -27.43 -3.71 48.43
CA SER A 932 -28.63 -3.35 47.67
C SER A 932 -28.67 -4.12 46.37
#